data_AF-A0AAV3X8V9-F1
#
_entry.id   AF-A0AAV3X8V9-F1
#
_cell.length_a   1.000
_cell.length_b   1.000
_cell.length_c   1.000
_cell.angle_alpha   90.00
_cell.angle_beta   90.00
_cell.angle_gamma   90.00
#
_symmetry.space_group_name_H-M   'P 1'
#
loop_
_entity.id
_entity.type
_entity.pdbx_description
1 polymer ?
#
loop_
_entity_poly.entity_id
_entity_poly.type
_entity_poly.pdbx_seq_one_letter_code
_entity_poly.pdbx_strand_id
1 'polypeptide(L)'
;MLDTNSLFNSEFYLSLYPDVAAAVGRGEFRSGLEHYRRFGQFEGRQPSALYNEQFYLNLYQDIAAAVARKETTGIQHFIRFGQFEGRDPSALFNTKFYFEQNPDVARAVDRDELTGIEHFVKFGKQEGRDPSLLFSNSFYRENNRDVADAVNRRVLPSLLDHYLLFGQRESRRPSPFADPQGRTLPNGVASGDTTQTSSVLWTRSNTPGRVLFEYSTDPNFRNVQRQLESFVTDPSLPVKVQLNGLNPGTQYFYRVTDASGNSAVGQFRTSASVGTRAGLRFGVSGDWRGELAPYPAIANADERNLDFFVLHGDTIYADFPSPDLPREQARTLQEFRIKHNEVYGRRNGVNTWGDLRASTSVLATIDDHEVSDDFSGGTFAARDRRFEASGNLINDTNLYENSLRAFQEYNPIRDEFYGETGDDRTAFERKLYRFNTYGSDAAVMILDNRSFRDAPLPGVANINDPTQVRNFLTRAFDIDPLTGQPTPRRTLLGQQQIADLKRDLLAAQNSGITWKFIMTPEPMQNLGLIGAPDRFEGYAAERTEILRFIEENGITNVVFVAADIHGTVVNNLTYQNAPGTVQIPTGAFEITTGSVAFDAPLGPTVVDIGAESNLITPQQRNTYNTLPRQGKDQFIEQFVNNAIAPLGYDPIGLQNSPINSTLLRGSYVSAHTYGWTEFEINPQTQQLRVTTYGIDSYTEEQLKANPSEIISRTPTVVSEFVVNPQLVRFATFNASLNRNSEGELIRDLSTPNNAQAKAVAETIQRTQPDVVLINEFDYDNRGPNGSSEALRLLADNYLSVSQNGATPINYPFRYIAPSNTGVASGFDLDNNGSVVTNTGAPGYGNDAFGFGNFPGQFGMALYSKYPIKFNEIRRFQNLLWKDMPGALLPDNPATPAPNDWYSPAELNVFRLSSKSHWDVPIDVNGKTVHLLLSHPTPPVFDGPEDRNGTRNHDEIRLWADYITPGQGNYIYDDNRRFGGLAPGASFVIMGDQNADPFDGDSTNNAILQLLNNPLVNTSVTPAAPGGLEQAFTDGGNNSGHRGKPVFDTADFGDTGNNPGNLRVDYVLPSANLPIAYAAIFWPLTTDPLYRLVGDRQNAQTTPASDHSLVWADAIVR
;
A
#
# COMPACT_ATOMS: atom_id res chain seq x y z
N MET A 1 43.06 -43.75 -7.23
CA MET A 1 42.30 -43.03 -8.26
C MET A 1 41.04 -43.81 -8.60
N LEU A 2 39.91 -43.10 -8.60
CA LEU A 2 38.63 -43.64 -9.08
C LEU A 2 38.70 -43.96 -10.57
N ASP A 3 38.04 -45.04 -10.97
CA ASP A 3 37.84 -45.47 -12.35
C ASP A 3 36.37 -45.81 -12.59
N THR A 4 36.01 -46.21 -13.82
CA THR A 4 34.63 -46.61 -14.13
C THR A 4 34.16 -47.79 -13.29
N ASN A 5 35.04 -48.70 -12.84
CA ASN A 5 34.62 -49.79 -11.96
C ASN A 5 34.15 -49.26 -10.62
N SER A 6 34.90 -48.32 -10.05
CA SER A 6 34.64 -47.80 -8.70
C SER A 6 33.45 -46.84 -8.62
N LEU A 7 33.05 -46.24 -9.74
CA LEU A 7 31.83 -45.42 -9.85
C LEU A 7 30.61 -46.16 -10.41
N PHE A 8 30.72 -47.44 -10.79
CA PHE A 8 29.60 -48.21 -11.34
C PHE A 8 28.85 -48.99 -10.25
N ASN A 9 27.52 -48.89 -10.23
CA ASN A 9 26.66 -49.68 -9.35
C ASN A 9 25.75 -50.58 -10.19
N SER A 10 25.99 -51.90 -10.12
CA SER A 10 25.26 -52.87 -10.95
C SER A 10 23.78 -52.98 -10.61
N GLU A 11 23.40 -52.92 -9.34
CA GLU A 11 21.98 -53.01 -8.94
C GLU A 11 21.22 -51.75 -9.36
N PHE A 12 21.81 -50.57 -9.19
CA PHE A 12 21.27 -49.31 -9.69
C PHE A 12 21.13 -49.30 -11.21
N TYR A 13 22.18 -49.69 -11.94
CA TYR A 13 22.18 -49.64 -13.40
C TYR A 13 21.13 -50.57 -14.02
N LEU A 14 21.02 -51.81 -13.50
CA LEU A 14 20.05 -52.78 -14.03
C LEU A 14 18.62 -52.46 -13.59
N SER A 15 18.42 -51.79 -12.44
CA SER A 15 17.09 -51.33 -12.05
C SER A 15 16.61 -50.13 -12.88
N LEU A 16 17.54 -49.23 -13.23
CA LEU A 16 17.25 -48.06 -14.07
C LEU A 16 17.05 -48.41 -15.56
N TYR A 17 17.70 -49.48 -16.04
CA TYR A 17 17.67 -49.91 -17.44
C TYR A 17 17.16 -51.34 -17.60
N PRO A 18 15.83 -51.56 -17.59
CA PRO A 18 15.23 -52.89 -17.73
C PRO A 18 15.60 -53.62 -19.02
N ASP A 19 15.88 -52.89 -20.10
CA ASP A 19 16.36 -53.42 -21.38
C ASP A 19 17.74 -54.10 -21.21
N VAL A 20 18.64 -53.48 -20.46
CA VAL A 20 19.96 -54.03 -20.13
C VAL A 20 19.84 -55.19 -19.16
N ALA A 21 18.97 -55.08 -18.16
CA ALA A 21 18.69 -56.20 -17.25
C ALA A 21 18.23 -57.45 -18.00
N ALA A 22 17.35 -57.28 -18.99
CA ALA A 22 16.91 -58.38 -19.84
C ALA A 22 18.04 -58.93 -20.73
N ALA A 23 18.88 -58.06 -21.30
CA ALA A 23 20.02 -58.47 -22.13
C ALA A 23 21.08 -59.26 -21.33
N VAL A 24 21.38 -58.82 -20.10
CA VAL A 24 22.24 -59.56 -19.16
C VAL A 24 21.60 -60.90 -18.78
N GLY A 25 20.30 -60.92 -18.49
CA GLY A 25 19.56 -62.15 -18.18
C GLY A 25 19.51 -63.16 -19.33
N ARG A 26 19.53 -62.69 -20.58
CA ARG A 26 19.66 -63.52 -21.79
C ARG A 26 21.10 -63.93 -22.11
N GLY A 27 22.08 -63.45 -21.35
CA GLY A 27 23.52 -63.75 -21.57
C GLY A 27 24.15 -62.98 -22.73
N GLU A 28 23.51 -61.94 -23.27
CA GLU A 28 24.06 -61.07 -24.32
C GLU A 28 25.23 -60.22 -23.80
N PHE A 29 25.23 -59.92 -22.49
CA PHE A 29 26.31 -59.29 -21.76
C PHE A 29 26.62 -60.07 -20.48
N ARG A 30 27.90 -60.17 -20.08
CA ARG A 30 28.33 -60.83 -18.84
C ARG A 30 27.85 -60.07 -17.60
N SER A 31 27.68 -58.75 -17.71
CA SER A 31 27.22 -57.89 -16.63
C SER A 31 26.74 -56.53 -17.17
N GLY A 32 26.01 -55.78 -16.35
CA GLY A 32 25.66 -54.40 -16.67
C GLY A 32 26.89 -53.51 -16.91
N LEU A 33 28.01 -53.80 -16.22
CA LEU A 33 29.27 -53.07 -16.40
C LEU A 33 29.90 -53.31 -17.78
N GLU A 34 29.81 -54.54 -18.32
CA GLU A 34 30.26 -54.81 -19.70
C GLU A 34 29.44 -53.98 -20.70
N HIS A 35 28.11 -53.97 -20.54
CA HIS A 35 27.23 -53.16 -21.37
C HIS A 35 27.58 -51.66 -21.26
N TYR A 36 27.71 -51.12 -20.05
CA TYR A 36 28.02 -49.70 -19.84
C TYR A 36 29.34 -49.28 -20.51
N ARG A 37 30.39 -50.09 -20.37
CA ARG A 37 31.70 -49.81 -20.98
C ARG A 37 31.66 -49.82 -22.50
N ARG A 38 30.89 -50.72 -23.10
CA ARG A 38 30.84 -50.84 -24.57
C ARG A 38 29.87 -49.87 -25.21
N PHE A 39 28.75 -49.60 -24.55
CA PHE A 39 27.61 -48.90 -25.12
C PHE A 39 27.12 -47.79 -24.20
N GLY A 40 26.78 -48.11 -22.94
CA GLY A 40 26.08 -47.18 -22.05
C GLY A 40 26.75 -45.81 -21.85
N GLN A 41 28.09 -45.75 -21.74
CA GLN A 41 28.82 -44.48 -21.61
C GLN A 41 28.73 -43.58 -22.86
N PHE A 42 28.46 -44.16 -24.04
CA PHE A 42 28.27 -43.44 -25.30
C PHE A 42 26.79 -43.15 -25.60
N GLU A 43 25.89 -43.87 -24.92
CA GLU A 43 24.44 -43.71 -24.99
C GLU A 43 23.91 -42.69 -23.97
N GLY A 44 24.79 -42.06 -23.19
CA GLY A 44 24.42 -41.12 -22.12
C GLY A 44 23.75 -41.79 -20.91
N ARG A 45 23.95 -43.10 -20.71
CA ARG A 45 23.36 -43.83 -19.58
C ARG A 45 24.07 -43.49 -18.27
N GLN A 46 23.35 -43.60 -17.15
CA GLN A 46 23.81 -43.27 -15.82
C GLN A 46 24.36 -44.52 -15.10
N PRO A 47 25.67 -44.62 -14.82
CA PRO A 47 26.28 -45.82 -14.23
C PRO A 47 26.03 -46.00 -12.72
N SER A 48 25.74 -44.92 -11.99
CA SER A 48 25.39 -44.95 -10.56
C SER A 48 24.68 -43.68 -10.14
N ALA A 49 24.14 -43.65 -8.92
CA ALA A 49 23.57 -42.44 -8.35
C ALA A 49 24.60 -41.33 -8.07
N LEU A 50 25.89 -41.68 -7.96
CA LEU A 50 26.98 -40.72 -7.65
C LEU A 50 27.64 -40.12 -8.90
N TYR A 51 27.30 -40.60 -10.09
CA TYR A 51 27.69 -39.97 -11.35
C TYR A 51 26.50 -39.97 -12.32
N ASN A 52 26.03 -38.78 -12.71
CA ASN A 52 24.93 -38.59 -13.64
C ASN A 52 25.42 -37.82 -14.87
N GLU A 53 25.43 -38.47 -16.03
CA GLU A 53 25.91 -37.89 -17.29
C GLU A 53 25.12 -36.64 -17.68
N GLN A 54 23.78 -36.70 -17.63
CA GLN A 54 22.94 -35.57 -18.01
C GLN A 54 23.15 -34.38 -17.09
N PHE A 55 23.23 -34.62 -15.77
CA PHE A 55 23.57 -33.59 -14.78
C PHE A 55 24.90 -32.94 -15.10
N TYR A 56 25.93 -33.75 -15.34
CA TYR A 56 27.30 -33.28 -15.56
C TYR A 56 27.38 -32.40 -16.82
N LEU A 57 26.72 -32.81 -17.91
CA LEU A 57 26.71 -32.05 -19.16
C LEU A 57 25.82 -30.80 -19.09
N ASN A 58 24.73 -30.83 -18.33
CA ASN A 58 23.90 -29.65 -18.09
C ASN A 58 24.67 -28.57 -17.32
N LEU A 59 25.45 -28.98 -16.31
CA LEU A 59 26.23 -28.08 -15.47
C LEU A 59 27.49 -27.55 -16.18
N TYR A 60 28.12 -28.37 -17.01
CA TYR A 60 29.40 -28.06 -17.66
C TYR A 60 29.29 -28.03 -19.19
N GLN A 61 28.89 -26.87 -19.72
CA GLN A 61 28.64 -26.66 -21.15
C GLN A 61 29.88 -26.84 -22.04
N ASP A 62 31.07 -26.57 -21.50
CA ASP A 62 32.36 -26.85 -22.16
C ASP A 62 32.53 -28.35 -22.45
N ILE A 63 32.08 -29.20 -21.52
CA ILE A 63 32.15 -30.65 -21.66
C ILE A 63 31.03 -31.17 -22.56
N ALA A 64 29.82 -30.60 -22.46
CA ALA A 64 28.74 -30.91 -23.40
C ALA A 64 29.17 -30.71 -24.86
N ALA A 65 29.90 -29.63 -25.15
CA ALA A 65 30.46 -29.37 -26.47
C ALA A 65 31.51 -30.42 -26.90
N ALA A 66 32.40 -30.84 -26.00
CA ALA A 66 33.41 -31.88 -26.29
C ALA A 66 32.78 -33.25 -26.54
N VAL A 67 31.73 -33.61 -25.78
CA VAL A 67 30.94 -34.83 -25.99
C VAL A 67 30.20 -34.79 -27.33
N ALA A 68 29.60 -33.66 -27.69
CA ALA A 68 28.94 -33.48 -28.98
C ALA A 68 29.92 -33.63 -30.17
N ARG A 69 31.18 -33.19 -30.00
CA ARG A 69 32.27 -33.40 -30.97
C ARG A 69 32.85 -34.82 -30.94
N LYS A 70 32.36 -35.71 -30.07
CA LYS A 70 32.83 -37.09 -29.86
C LYS A 70 34.31 -37.18 -29.44
N GLU A 71 34.83 -36.15 -28.79
CA GLU A 71 36.22 -36.09 -28.31
C GLU A 71 36.41 -36.88 -27.00
N THR A 72 35.35 -36.98 -26.20
CA THR A 72 35.29 -37.69 -24.91
C THR A 72 33.85 -38.11 -24.62
N THR A 73 33.63 -38.93 -23.60
CA THR A 73 32.33 -38.98 -22.88
C THR A 73 32.42 -38.13 -21.61
N GLY A 74 31.29 -37.77 -21.00
CA GLY A 74 31.29 -37.03 -19.73
C GLY A 74 32.03 -37.80 -18.65
N ILE A 75 31.77 -39.11 -18.51
CA ILE A 75 32.42 -39.90 -17.46
C ILE A 75 33.92 -40.05 -17.68
N GLN A 76 34.37 -40.12 -18.94
CA GLN A 76 35.79 -40.15 -19.27
C GLN A 76 36.47 -38.84 -18.89
N HIS A 77 35.81 -37.71 -19.17
CA HIS A 77 36.30 -36.40 -18.75
C HIS A 77 36.37 -36.30 -17.23
N PHE A 78 35.29 -36.67 -16.53
CA PHE A 78 35.23 -36.59 -15.08
C PHE A 78 36.33 -37.40 -14.40
N ILE A 79 36.54 -38.65 -14.82
CA ILE A 79 37.58 -39.52 -14.25
C ILE A 79 38.98 -38.96 -14.49
N ARG A 80 39.25 -38.37 -15.67
CA ARG A 80 40.60 -37.91 -16.03
C ARG A 80 40.93 -36.52 -15.49
N PHE A 81 39.93 -35.65 -15.43
CA PHE A 81 40.11 -34.22 -15.19
C PHE A 81 39.10 -33.72 -14.15
N GLY A 82 37.80 -33.95 -14.38
CA GLY A 82 36.75 -33.31 -13.59
C GLY A 82 36.84 -33.52 -12.07
N GLN A 83 37.21 -34.72 -11.60
CA GLN A 83 37.37 -34.98 -10.16
C GLN A 83 38.54 -34.20 -9.52
N PHE A 84 39.57 -33.86 -10.31
CA PHE A 84 40.72 -33.06 -9.88
C PHE A 84 40.46 -31.56 -10.01
N GLU A 85 39.60 -31.19 -10.95
CA GLU A 85 39.10 -29.82 -11.14
C GLU A 85 38.01 -29.43 -10.13
N GLY A 86 37.62 -30.35 -9.23
CA GLY A 86 36.56 -30.11 -8.25
C GLY A 86 35.16 -30.02 -8.85
N ARG A 87 34.92 -30.62 -10.02
CA ARG A 87 33.61 -30.65 -10.68
C ARG A 87 32.67 -31.65 -10.01
N ASP A 88 31.39 -31.32 -9.93
CA ASP A 88 30.37 -32.14 -9.28
C ASP A 88 29.85 -33.23 -10.24
N PRO A 89 29.95 -34.53 -9.89
CA PRO A 89 29.55 -35.61 -10.79
C PRO A 89 28.05 -35.89 -10.82
N SER A 90 27.31 -35.45 -9.79
CA SER A 90 25.86 -35.67 -9.67
C SER A 90 25.26 -34.69 -8.66
N ALA A 91 23.94 -34.53 -8.66
CA ALA A 91 23.24 -33.74 -7.64
C ALA A 91 23.44 -34.27 -6.22
N LEU A 92 23.79 -35.56 -6.08
CA LEU A 92 23.99 -36.21 -4.79
C LEU A 92 25.41 -36.03 -4.23
N PHE A 93 26.35 -35.47 -4.98
CA PHE A 93 27.68 -35.13 -4.47
C PHE A 93 28.06 -33.71 -4.87
N ASN A 94 28.20 -32.83 -3.88
CA ASN A 94 28.63 -31.45 -4.10
C ASN A 94 30.00 -31.25 -3.44
N THR A 95 31.00 -30.95 -4.25
CA THR A 95 32.41 -30.90 -3.85
C THR A 95 32.66 -29.81 -2.83
N LYS A 96 32.09 -28.62 -3.06
CA LYS A 96 32.23 -27.47 -2.16
C LYS A 96 31.64 -27.77 -0.78
N PHE A 97 30.39 -28.22 -0.73
CA PHE A 97 29.72 -28.66 0.48
C PHE A 97 30.53 -29.74 1.21
N TYR A 98 31.02 -30.74 0.47
CA TYR A 98 31.77 -31.83 1.06
C TYR A 98 33.07 -31.35 1.72
N PHE A 99 33.74 -30.35 1.17
CA PHE A 99 34.95 -29.76 1.77
C PHE A 99 34.63 -28.87 2.97
N GLU A 100 33.57 -28.07 2.89
CA GLU A 100 33.13 -27.23 4.01
C GLU A 100 32.74 -28.08 5.23
N GLN A 101 32.07 -29.21 5.02
CA GLN A 101 31.70 -30.14 6.09
C GLN A 101 32.85 -31.03 6.57
N ASN A 102 33.91 -31.19 5.76
CA ASN A 102 35.02 -32.10 6.05
C ASN A 102 36.39 -31.43 5.81
N PRO A 103 36.83 -30.49 6.68
CA PRO A 103 38.11 -29.79 6.52
C PRO A 103 39.34 -30.69 6.56
N ASP A 104 39.23 -31.88 7.16
CA ASP A 104 40.23 -32.95 7.09
C ASP A 104 40.42 -33.47 5.67
N VAL A 105 39.32 -33.67 4.93
CA VAL A 105 39.35 -34.10 3.54
C VAL A 105 39.87 -32.98 2.63
N ALA A 106 39.43 -31.73 2.84
CA ALA A 106 39.91 -30.58 2.08
C ALA A 106 41.45 -30.48 2.13
N ARG A 107 42.06 -30.63 3.31
CA ARG A 107 43.52 -30.64 3.48
C ARG A 107 44.23 -31.82 2.81
N ALA A 108 43.57 -32.97 2.70
CA ALA A 108 44.12 -34.13 1.98
C ALA A 108 44.08 -33.91 0.46
N VAL A 109 43.03 -33.25 -0.04
CA VAL A 109 42.92 -32.83 -1.44
C VAL A 109 44.00 -31.80 -1.78
N ASP A 110 44.23 -30.79 -0.93
CA ASP A 110 45.30 -29.79 -1.11
C ASP A 110 46.71 -30.40 -1.18
N ARG A 111 46.89 -31.62 -0.67
CA ARG A 111 48.14 -32.38 -0.71
C ARG A 111 48.22 -33.38 -1.87
N ASP A 112 47.26 -33.35 -2.78
CA ASP A 112 47.12 -34.28 -3.90
C ASP A 112 47.04 -35.78 -3.46
N GLU A 113 46.60 -36.06 -2.23
CA GLU A 113 46.55 -37.44 -1.70
C GLU A 113 45.34 -38.21 -2.26
N LEU A 114 44.21 -37.53 -2.49
CA LEU A 114 42.97 -38.05 -3.06
C LEU A 114 42.05 -36.91 -3.52
N THR A 115 41.01 -37.20 -4.31
CA THR A 115 39.94 -36.23 -4.62
C THR A 115 38.77 -36.32 -3.63
N GLY A 116 37.93 -35.29 -3.54
CA GLY A 116 36.77 -35.28 -2.64
C GLY A 116 35.81 -36.44 -2.86
N ILE A 117 35.46 -36.71 -4.12
CA ILE A 117 34.60 -37.85 -4.47
C ILE A 117 35.31 -39.20 -4.20
N GLU A 118 36.63 -39.28 -4.39
CA GLU A 118 37.41 -40.48 -4.09
C GLU A 118 37.39 -40.77 -2.59
N HIS A 119 37.49 -39.74 -1.74
CA HIS A 119 37.28 -39.88 -0.30
C HIS A 119 35.91 -40.47 0.00
N PHE A 120 34.86 -39.87 -0.55
CA PHE A 120 33.50 -40.21 -0.19
C PHE A 120 33.15 -41.65 -0.56
N VAL A 121 33.50 -42.07 -1.78
CA VAL A 121 33.24 -43.42 -2.28
C VAL A 121 34.02 -44.47 -1.49
N LYS A 122 35.26 -44.19 -1.10
CA LYS A 122 36.12 -45.15 -0.37
C LYS A 122 35.86 -45.20 1.13
N PHE A 123 35.59 -44.06 1.75
CA PHE A 123 35.56 -43.90 3.20
C PHE A 123 34.30 -43.16 3.67
N GLY A 124 34.02 -41.98 3.10
CA GLY A 124 33.01 -41.06 3.61
C GLY A 124 31.61 -41.66 3.76
N LYS A 125 31.20 -42.54 2.84
CA LYS A 125 29.90 -43.22 2.91
C LYS A 125 29.77 -44.13 4.13
N GLN A 126 30.84 -44.80 4.56
CA GLN A 126 30.84 -45.66 5.76
C GLN A 126 31.05 -44.85 7.04
N GLU A 127 31.78 -43.74 6.95
CA GLU A 127 31.95 -42.78 8.04
C GLU A 127 30.67 -41.99 8.35
N GLY A 128 29.65 -42.08 7.49
CA GLY A 128 28.40 -41.32 7.62
C GLY A 128 28.58 -39.84 7.30
N ARG A 129 29.54 -39.48 6.45
CA ARG A 129 29.69 -38.10 5.93
C ARG A 129 28.57 -37.82 4.93
N ASP A 130 28.02 -36.61 4.97
CA ASP A 130 26.98 -36.19 4.03
C ASP A 130 27.62 -35.79 2.68
N PRO A 131 27.21 -36.37 1.54
CA PRO A 131 27.84 -36.09 0.24
C PRO A 131 27.35 -34.80 -0.41
N SER A 132 26.14 -34.36 -0.07
CA SER A 132 25.50 -33.15 -0.58
C SER A 132 24.35 -32.77 0.34
N LEU A 133 23.79 -31.59 0.13
CA LEU A 133 22.58 -31.13 0.81
C LEU A 133 21.33 -31.94 0.44
N LEU A 134 21.38 -32.71 -0.65
CA LEU A 134 20.25 -33.55 -1.05
C LEU A 134 20.17 -34.85 -0.25
N PHE A 135 21.20 -35.20 0.53
CA PHE A 135 21.15 -36.34 1.45
C PHE A 135 21.86 -36.03 2.77
N SER A 136 21.12 -36.10 3.88
CA SER A 136 21.68 -35.93 5.23
C SER A 136 21.52 -37.19 6.07
N ASN A 137 22.63 -37.73 6.57
CA ASN A 137 22.63 -38.93 7.40
C ASN A 137 21.91 -38.70 8.73
N SER A 138 22.09 -37.55 9.38
CA SER A 138 21.40 -37.22 10.64
C SER A 138 19.90 -37.15 10.42
N PHE A 139 19.46 -36.33 9.46
CA PHE A 139 18.05 -36.17 9.12
C PHE A 139 17.39 -37.51 8.73
N TYR A 140 18.04 -38.27 7.84
CA TYR A 140 17.49 -39.54 7.37
C TYR A 140 17.42 -40.59 8.49
N ARG A 141 18.42 -40.62 9.39
CA ARG A 141 18.43 -41.51 10.56
C ARG A 141 17.28 -41.19 11.52
N GLU A 142 17.09 -39.91 11.83
CA GLU A 142 16.09 -39.46 12.80
C GLU A 142 14.67 -39.74 12.33
N ASN A 143 14.41 -39.52 11.04
CA ASN A 143 13.10 -39.73 10.41
C ASN A 143 12.82 -41.20 10.02
N ASN A 144 13.84 -42.06 10.00
CA ASN A 144 13.71 -43.45 9.56
C ASN A 144 14.42 -44.41 10.53
N ARG A 145 13.88 -44.52 11.75
CA ARG A 145 14.46 -45.38 12.81
C ARG A 145 14.55 -46.86 12.41
N ASP A 146 13.59 -47.33 11.61
CA ASP A 146 13.59 -48.66 11.02
C ASP A 146 14.84 -48.92 10.16
N VAL A 147 15.22 -47.93 9.34
CA VAL A 147 16.43 -48.00 8.50
C VAL A 147 17.69 -47.87 9.34
N ALA A 148 17.70 -46.97 10.31
CA ALA A 148 18.82 -46.80 11.24
C ALA A 148 19.15 -48.11 11.97
N ASP A 149 18.13 -48.83 12.44
CA ASP A 149 18.28 -50.14 13.07
C ASP A 149 18.82 -51.20 12.11
N ALA A 150 18.38 -51.20 10.85
CA ALA A 150 18.88 -52.12 9.83
C ALA A 150 20.37 -51.89 9.51
N VAL A 151 20.81 -50.63 9.44
CA VAL A 151 22.23 -50.28 9.27
C VAL A 151 23.04 -50.69 10.51
N ASN A 152 22.54 -50.42 11.72
CA ASN A 152 23.20 -50.82 12.97
C ASN A 152 23.36 -52.34 13.09
N ARG A 153 22.40 -53.11 12.57
CA ARG A 153 22.45 -54.59 12.49
C ARG A 153 23.27 -55.12 11.30
N ARG A 154 23.87 -54.24 10.50
CA ARG A 154 24.64 -54.56 9.28
C ARG A 154 23.85 -55.32 8.22
N VAL A 155 22.53 -55.14 8.19
CA VAL A 155 21.67 -55.68 7.13
C VAL A 155 21.80 -54.83 5.87
N LEU A 156 21.99 -53.52 6.05
CA LEU A 156 22.24 -52.56 4.97
C LEU A 156 23.62 -51.89 5.17
N PRO A 157 24.37 -51.58 4.10
CA PRO A 157 25.73 -51.04 4.24
C PRO A 157 25.76 -49.60 4.76
N SER A 158 24.80 -48.75 4.36
CA SER A 158 24.65 -47.39 4.88
C SER A 158 23.23 -46.85 4.70
N LEU A 159 22.94 -45.70 5.32
CA LEU A 159 21.66 -45.01 5.16
C LEU A 159 21.46 -44.52 3.72
N LEU A 160 22.52 -44.04 3.07
CA LEU A 160 22.49 -43.65 1.66
C LEU A 160 22.18 -44.83 0.75
N ASP A 161 22.74 -46.02 1.03
CA ASP A 161 22.40 -47.23 0.26
C ASP A 161 20.93 -47.60 0.37
N HIS A 162 20.34 -47.50 1.56
CA HIS A 162 18.91 -47.68 1.69
C HIS A 162 18.14 -46.69 0.84
N TYR A 163 18.47 -45.40 0.91
CA TYR A 163 17.75 -44.38 0.15
C TYR A 163 17.81 -44.63 -1.37
N LEU A 164 19.00 -44.95 -1.87
CA LEU A 164 19.24 -45.22 -3.29
C LEU A 164 18.53 -46.49 -3.79
N LEU A 165 18.43 -47.53 -2.96
CA LEU A 165 17.81 -48.79 -3.34
C LEU A 165 16.29 -48.80 -3.10
N PHE A 166 15.83 -48.22 -2.00
CA PHE A 166 14.45 -48.35 -1.52
C PHE A 166 13.81 -46.99 -1.22
N GLY A 167 14.51 -46.11 -0.52
CA GLY A 167 13.93 -44.88 0.03
C GLY A 167 13.26 -43.97 -1.01
N GLN A 168 13.83 -43.85 -2.22
CA GLN A 168 13.19 -43.12 -3.31
C GLN A 168 11.82 -43.71 -3.70
N ARG A 169 11.71 -45.04 -3.79
CA ARG A 169 10.46 -45.74 -4.12
C ARG A 169 9.44 -45.71 -2.98
N GLU A 170 9.95 -45.64 -1.75
CA GLU A 170 9.15 -45.48 -0.54
C GLU A 170 8.76 -44.02 -0.25
N SER A 171 9.13 -43.06 -1.12
CA SER A 171 8.90 -41.61 -0.90
C SER A 171 9.50 -41.09 0.42
N ARG A 172 10.61 -41.70 0.88
CA ARG A 172 11.35 -41.25 2.07
C ARG A 172 12.11 -39.98 1.74
N ARG A 173 11.96 -38.95 2.55
CA ARG A 173 12.64 -37.66 2.38
C ARG A 173 14.13 -37.81 2.80
N PRO A 174 15.11 -37.65 1.90
CA PRO A 174 16.55 -37.85 2.19
C PRO A 174 17.22 -36.69 2.95
N SER A 175 16.64 -35.50 2.92
CA SER A 175 17.19 -34.26 3.48
C SER A 175 16.09 -33.21 3.62
N PRO A 176 16.33 -32.11 4.37
CA PRO A 176 15.44 -30.96 4.36
C PRO A 176 15.18 -30.38 2.95
N PHE A 177 16.15 -30.46 2.04
CA PHE A 177 16.05 -29.81 0.73
C PHE A 177 15.28 -30.61 -0.33
N ALA A 178 15.00 -31.89 -0.04
CA ALA A 178 14.26 -32.76 -0.94
C ALA A 178 12.74 -32.68 -0.71
N ASP A 179 11.99 -32.64 -1.80
CA ASP A 179 10.53 -32.79 -1.78
C ASP A 179 10.17 -34.29 -1.63
N PRO A 180 9.30 -34.66 -0.67
CA PRO A 180 8.88 -36.05 -0.48
C PRO A 180 8.18 -36.67 -1.68
N GLN A 181 7.58 -35.83 -2.54
CA GLN A 181 6.82 -36.24 -3.74
C GLN A 181 7.68 -36.16 -5.00
N GLY A 182 8.98 -35.88 -4.87
CA GLY A 182 9.93 -35.81 -5.98
C GLY A 182 9.76 -34.59 -6.87
N ARG A 183 9.04 -33.54 -6.43
CA ARG A 183 8.96 -32.29 -7.19
C ARG A 183 10.34 -31.63 -7.28
N THR A 184 10.64 -31.10 -8.46
CA THR A 184 11.90 -30.40 -8.68
C THR A 184 11.83 -28.90 -8.35
N LEU A 185 10.62 -28.33 -8.16
CA LEU A 185 10.37 -26.98 -7.64
C LEU A 185 9.72 -27.05 -6.23
N PRO A 186 10.47 -27.45 -5.18
CA PRO A 186 9.91 -27.82 -3.86
C PRO A 186 9.15 -26.69 -3.15
N ASN A 187 9.62 -25.44 -3.29
CA ASN A 187 9.02 -24.25 -2.67
C ASN A 187 8.11 -23.47 -3.63
N GLY A 188 7.84 -24.02 -4.82
CA GLY A 188 7.07 -23.35 -5.85
C GLY A 188 7.78 -22.13 -6.44
N VAL A 189 6.99 -21.11 -6.74
CA VAL A 189 7.45 -19.86 -7.34
C VAL A 189 6.95 -18.69 -6.51
N ALA A 190 7.67 -17.58 -6.57
CA ALA A 190 7.26 -16.37 -5.87
C ALA A 190 7.55 -15.12 -6.69
N SER A 191 6.77 -14.08 -6.44
CA SER A 191 7.06 -12.72 -6.87
C SER A 191 7.13 -11.80 -5.66
N GLY A 192 7.88 -10.70 -5.78
CA GLY A 192 7.99 -9.74 -4.68
C GLY A 192 8.65 -8.45 -5.08
N ASP A 193 8.72 -7.55 -4.11
CA ASP A 193 9.28 -6.21 -4.29
C ASP A 193 8.65 -5.49 -5.50
N THR A 194 7.39 -5.80 -5.79
CA THR A 194 6.68 -5.28 -6.96
C THR A 194 6.41 -3.78 -6.79
N THR A 195 6.71 -3.01 -7.82
CA THR A 195 6.51 -1.55 -7.91
C THR A 195 5.56 -1.23 -9.06
N GLN A 196 5.44 0.05 -9.43
CA GLN A 196 4.73 0.47 -10.64
C GLN A 196 5.32 -0.12 -11.93
N THR A 197 6.63 -0.42 -11.96
CA THR A 197 7.33 -0.73 -13.22
C THR A 197 8.30 -1.90 -13.14
N SER A 198 8.38 -2.59 -12.01
CA SER A 198 9.32 -3.71 -11.82
C SER A 198 8.81 -4.71 -10.78
N SER A 199 9.33 -5.93 -10.85
CA SER A 199 9.05 -7.02 -9.89
C SER A 199 10.25 -7.98 -9.85
N VAL A 200 10.46 -8.68 -8.75
CA VAL A 200 11.44 -9.77 -8.63
C VAL A 200 10.71 -11.10 -8.73
N LEU A 201 11.12 -11.96 -9.65
CA LEU A 201 10.64 -13.34 -9.73
C LEU A 201 11.66 -14.29 -9.10
N TRP A 202 11.16 -15.31 -8.43
CA TRP A 202 11.96 -16.23 -7.62
C TRP A 202 11.47 -17.67 -7.78
N THR A 203 12.41 -18.61 -7.78
CA THR A 203 12.11 -20.04 -7.55
C THR A 203 13.32 -20.74 -6.96
N ARG A 204 13.10 -21.89 -6.33
CA ARG A 204 14.15 -22.85 -5.99
C ARG A 204 13.95 -24.13 -6.80
N SER A 205 15.00 -24.62 -7.45
CA SER A 205 14.98 -25.92 -8.13
C SER A 205 15.99 -26.89 -7.53
N ASN A 206 15.59 -28.15 -7.42
CA ASN A 206 16.47 -29.26 -7.06
C ASN A 206 17.28 -29.80 -8.26
N THR A 207 17.04 -29.28 -9.47
CA THR A 207 17.68 -29.72 -10.71
C THR A 207 18.65 -28.66 -11.20
N PRO A 208 19.98 -28.90 -11.13
CA PRO A 208 20.94 -27.98 -11.70
C PRO A 208 20.82 -27.82 -13.20
N GLY A 209 21.12 -26.61 -13.66
CA GLY A 209 20.99 -26.19 -15.05
C GLY A 209 20.12 -24.95 -15.22
N ARG A 210 19.70 -24.72 -16.46
CA ARG A 210 18.92 -23.55 -16.89
C ARG A 210 17.53 -23.55 -16.27
N VAL A 211 17.14 -22.40 -15.74
CA VAL A 211 15.77 -22.08 -15.30
C VAL A 211 15.26 -20.92 -16.15
N LEU A 212 14.16 -21.15 -16.86
CA LEU A 212 13.51 -20.18 -17.75
C LEU A 212 12.36 -19.50 -17.03
N PHE A 213 12.33 -18.18 -17.04
CA PHE A 213 11.25 -17.33 -16.56
C PHE A 213 10.58 -16.64 -17.73
N GLU A 214 9.26 -16.76 -17.84
CA GLU A 214 8.45 -16.12 -18.86
C GLU A 214 7.35 -15.31 -18.19
N TYR A 215 7.03 -14.11 -18.70
CA TYR A 215 5.88 -13.35 -18.19
C TYR A 215 4.98 -12.82 -19.30
N SER A 216 3.71 -12.61 -18.96
CA SER A 216 2.62 -12.33 -19.88
C SER A 216 1.49 -11.58 -19.14
N THR A 217 0.68 -10.82 -19.87
CA THR A 217 -0.61 -10.30 -19.37
C THR A 217 -1.77 -11.26 -19.68
N ASP A 218 -1.57 -12.27 -20.53
CA ASP A 218 -2.49 -13.39 -20.73
C ASP A 218 -2.09 -14.56 -19.82
N PRO A 219 -2.98 -15.04 -18.93
CA PRO A 219 -2.71 -16.19 -18.03
C PRO A 219 -2.42 -17.50 -18.77
N ASN A 220 -2.74 -17.59 -20.06
CA ASN A 220 -2.48 -18.77 -20.89
C ASN A 220 -1.16 -18.68 -21.67
N PHE A 221 -0.39 -17.60 -21.49
CA PHE A 221 0.91 -17.39 -22.14
C PHE A 221 0.86 -17.49 -23.68
N ARG A 222 -0.25 -17.11 -24.33
CA ARG A 222 -0.33 -17.06 -25.80
C ARG A 222 0.57 -15.97 -26.38
N ASN A 223 0.73 -14.88 -25.64
CA ASN A 223 1.55 -13.72 -25.99
C ASN A 223 2.57 -13.46 -24.87
N VAL A 224 3.62 -14.28 -24.80
CA VAL A 224 4.74 -14.06 -23.88
C VAL A 224 5.42 -12.73 -24.22
N GLN A 225 5.50 -11.83 -23.23
CA GLN A 225 6.10 -10.52 -23.44
C GLN A 225 7.62 -10.60 -23.48
N ARG A 226 8.22 -11.39 -22.58
CA ARG A 226 9.67 -11.60 -22.52
C ARG A 226 10.03 -12.88 -21.79
N GLN A 227 11.22 -13.40 -22.12
CA GLN A 227 11.85 -14.53 -21.47
C GLN A 227 13.17 -14.08 -20.81
N LEU A 228 13.44 -14.61 -19.63
CA LEU A 228 14.65 -14.39 -18.83
C LEU A 228 15.18 -15.74 -18.37
N GLU A 229 16.48 -15.84 -18.15
CA GLU A 229 17.12 -17.09 -17.77
C GLU A 229 18.02 -16.89 -16.57
N SER A 230 18.04 -17.90 -15.70
CA SER A 230 19.01 -18.04 -14.63
C SER A 230 19.50 -19.48 -14.57
N PHE A 231 20.53 -19.76 -13.76
CA PHE A 231 21.15 -21.07 -13.68
C PHE A 231 21.25 -21.52 -12.24
N VAL A 232 20.73 -22.71 -11.96
CA VAL A 232 20.91 -23.38 -10.67
C VAL A 232 22.21 -24.16 -10.73
N THR A 233 23.18 -23.74 -9.93
CA THR A 233 24.45 -24.46 -9.74
C THR A 233 24.51 -25.18 -8.39
N ASP A 234 23.72 -24.71 -7.42
CA ASP A 234 23.57 -25.28 -6.09
C ASP A 234 22.07 -25.42 -5.80
N PRO A 235 21.54 -26.65 -5.66
CA PRO A 235 20.13 -26.89 -5.34
C PRO A 235 19.63 -26.17 -4.08
N SER A 236 20.50 -25.83 -3.12
CA SER A 236 20.10 -25.12 -1.90
C SER A 236 19.93 -23.61 -2.08
N LEU A 237 20.40 -23.07 -3.20
CA LEU A 237 20.34 -21.66 -3.53
C LEU A 237 19.19 -21.41 -4.51
N PRO A 238 18.16 -20.65 -4.11
CA PRO A 238 17.15 -20.19 -5.05
C PRO A 238 17.73 -19.26 -6.13
N VAL A 239 17.04 -19.16 -7.26
CA VAL A 239 17.38 -18.23 -8.35
C VAL A 239 16.34 -17.11 -8.42
N LYS A 240 16.84 -15.89 -8.67
CA LYS A 240 16.04 -14.66 -8.83
C LYS A 240 16.28 -14.03 -10.19
N VAL A 241 15.25 -13.41 -10.77
CA VAL A 241 15.38 -12.51 -11.93
C VAL A 241 14.58 -11.22 -11.69
N GLN A 242 15.12 -10.09 -12.14
CA GLN A 242 14.44 -8.80 -12.02
C GLN A 242 13.74 -8.43 -13.34
N LEU A 243 12.44 -8.14 -13.24
CA LEU A 243 11.64 -7.54 -14.31
C LEU A 243 11.69 -6.02 -14.19
N ASN A 244 11.85 -5.32 -15.31
CA ASN A 244 11.84 -3.85 -15.37
C ASN A 244 11.04 -3.39 -16.59
N GLY A 245 10.56 -2.16 -16.58
CA GLY A 245 9.80 -1.57 -17.69
C GLY A 245 8.39 -2.14 -17.84
N LEU A 246 7.79 -2.61 -16.73
CA LEU A 246 6.41 -3.06 -16.71
C LEU A 246 5.45 -1.86 -16.74
N ASN A 247 4.26 -2.05 -17.30
CA ASN A 247 3.19 -1.07 -17.25
C ASN A 247 2.62 -0.97 -15.82
N PRO A 248 2.37 0.24 -15.29
CA PRO A 248 1.66 0.45 -14.01
C PRO A 248 0.24 -0.14 -14.01
N GLY A 249 -0.29 -0.46 -12.82
CA GLY A 249 -1.68 -0.91 -12.63
C GLY A 249 -2.07 -2.15 -13.41
N THR A 250 -1.11 -3.03 -13.72
CA THR A 250 -1.30 -4.13 -14.69
C THR A 250 -1.13 -5.49 -14.02
N GLN A 251 -2.07 -6.40 -14.28
CA GLN A 251 -1.96 -7.80 -13.88
C GLN A 251 -0.99 -8.55 -14.80
N TYR A 252 -0.02 -9.24 -14.21
CA TYR A 252 0.90 -10.13 -14.89
C TYR A 252 0.80 -11.55 -14.36
N PHE A 253 1.12 -12.50 -15.22
CA PHE A 253 1.31 -13.91 -14.94
C PHE A 253 2.72 -14.28 -15.36
N TYR A 254 3.37 -15.15 -14.61
CA TYR A 254 4.69 -15.65 -14.93
C TYR A 254 4.78 -17.17 -14.80
N ARG A 255 5.57 -17.79 -15.67
CA ARG A 255 5.83 -19.23 -15.70
C ARG A 255 7.32 -19.45 -15.52
N VAL A 256 7.67 -20.38 -14.64
CA VAL A 256 9.06 -20.79 -14.41
C VAL A 256 9.20 -22.26 -14.79
N THR A 257 10.18 -22.59 -15.61
CA THR A 257 10.49 -23.96 -16.04
C THR A 257 11.94 -24.29 -15.73
N ASP A 258 12.18 -25.37 -15.00
CA ASP A 258 13.54 -25.79 -14.65
C ASP A 258 14.20 -26.70 -15.70
N ALA A 259 15.45 -27.09 -15.45
CA ALA A 259 16.24 -27.91 -16.36
C ALA A 259 15.68 -29.34 -16.56
N SER A 260 14.76 -29.79 -15.70
CA SER A 260 14.07 -31.07 -15.84
C SER A 260 12.76 -30.97 -16.64
N GLY A 261 12.39 -29.75 -17.05
CA GLY A 261 11.15 -29.48 -17.79
C GLY A 261 9.91 -29.30 -16.91
N ASN A 262 10.07 -29.33 -15.58
CA ASN A 262 8.95 -29.07 -14.67
C ASN A 262 8.67 -27.58 -14.61
N SER A 263 7.38 -27.21 -14.61
CA SER A 263 6.95 -25.82 -14.64
C SER A 263 5.97 -25.47 -13.53
N ALA A 264 6.05 -24.26 -13.01
CA ALA A 264 5.09 -23.66 -12.10
C ALA A 264 4.70 -22.25 -12.57
N VAL A 265 3.50 -21.80 -12.21
CA VAL A 265 2.95 -20.50 -12.59
C VAL A 265 2.65 -19.69 -11.35
N GLY A 266 2.89 -18.39 -11.41
CA GLY A 266 2.42 -17.42 -10.43
C GLY A 266 1.91 -16.15 -11.10
N GLN A 267 1.50 -15.18 -10.29
CA GLN A 267 0.96 -13.91 -10.75
C GLN A 267 1.32 -12.77 -9.79
N PHE A 268 1.27 -11.54 -10.30
CA PHE A 268 1.45 -10.31 -9.52
C PHE A 268 0.79 -9.12 -10.22
N ARG A 269 0.54 -8.04 -9.50
CA ARG A 269 0.01 -6.79 -10.04
C ARG A 269 0.96 -5.63 -9.77
N THR A 270 1.35 -4.91 -10.81
CA THR A 270 2.10 -3.66 -10.64
C THR A 270 1.20 -2.59 -10.08
N SER A 271 1.75 -1.72 -9.22
CA SER A 271 0.95 -0.68 -8.58
C SER A 271 0.53 0.41 -9.57
N ALA A 272 -0.62 1.07 -9.32
CA ALA A 272 -1.12 2.14 -10.18
C ALA A 272 -0.25 3.41 -10.06
N SER A 273 -0.26 4.25 -11.11
CA SER A 273 0.42 5.54 -11.11
C SER A 273 -0.22 6.53 -10.14
N VAL A 274 0.60 7.33 -9.46
CA VAL A 274 0.13 8.45 -8.62
C VAL A 274 -0.79 9.36 -9.45
N GLY A 275 -1.90 9.79 -8.85
CA GLY A 275 -3.01 10.47 -9.52
C GLY A 275 -4.19 9.55 -9.84
N THR A 276 -4.00 8.23 -9.79
CA THR A 276 -5.08 7.24 -9.97
C THR A 276 -5.57 6.71 -8.62
N ARG A 277 -6.88 6.65 -8.40
CA ARG A 277 -7.48 5.92 -7.28
C ARG A 277 -8.16 4.65 -7.79
N ALA A 278 -7.49 3.52 -7.59
CA ALA A 278 -7.98 2.20 -7.99
C ALA A 278 -8.41 1.34 -6.78
N GLY A 279 -8.23 1.87 -5.56
CA GLY A 279 -8.31 1.08 -4.34
C GLY A 279 -7.03 0.28 -4.13
N LEU A 280 -6.95 -0.38 -2.98
CA LEU A 280 -5.82 -1.25 -2.63
C LEU A 280 -6.30 -2.36 -1.71
N ARG A 281 -5.85 -3.59 -1.92
CA ARG A 281 -6.08 -4.69 -0.99
C ARG A 281 -4.77 -5.42 -0.69
N PHE A 282 -4.37 -5.51 0.58
CA PHE A 282 -3.15 -6.22 0.95
C PHE A 282 -3.30 -6.95 2.29
N GLY A 283 -2.45 -7.96 2.51
CA GLY A 283 -2.39 -8.73 3.75
C GLY A 283 -1.09 -8.51 4.52
N VAL A 284 -1.12 -8.66 5.84
CA VAL A 284 0.06 -8.58 6.72
C VAL A 284 -0.03 -9.62 7.83
N SER A 285 1.08 -10.29 8.11
CA SER A 285 1.30 -11.08 9.34
C SER A 285 2.79 -11.37 9.54
N GLY A 286 3.17 -11.69 10.77
CA GLY A 286 4.51 -12.14 11.19
C GLY A 286 4.44 -13.46 11.95
N ASP A 287 5.59 -13.85 12.51
CA ASP A 287 5.70 -14.85 13.58
C ASP A 287 5.19 -16.27 13.21
N TRP A 288 6.03 -17.07 12.54
CA TRP A 288 5.78 -18.51 12.38
C TRP A 288 6.99 -19.39 12.64
N ARG A 289 6.82 -20.34 13.55
CA ARG A 289 7.87 -21.32 13.88
C ARG A 289 7.84 -22.53 12.95
N GLY A 290 9.01 -23.11 12.69
CA GLY A 290 9.19 -24.21 11.73
C GLY A 290 8.49 -25.51 12.16
N GLU A 291 8.42 -25.81 13.45
CA GLU A 291 7.78 -27.03 13.98
C GLU A 291 6.26 -27.01 13.94
N LEU A 292 5.66 -25.82 13.82
CA LEU A 292 4.20 -25.65 13.69
C LEU A 292 3.70 -25.69 12.24
N ALA A 293 4.59 -25.83 11.25
CA ALA A 293 4.21 -26.00 9.85
C ALA A 293 3.39 -27.29 9.62
N PRO A 294 2.41 -27.33 8.69
CA PRO A 294 1.98 -26.25 7.80
C PRO A 294 1.09 -25.22 8.51
N TYR A 295 0.82 -24.09 7.85
CA TYR A 295 0.18 -22.92 8.46
C TYR A 295 -1.26 -22.68 7.93
N PRO A 296 -2.29 -23.36 8.49
CA PRO A 296 -3.68 -23.17 8.09
C PRO A 296 -4.23 -21.78 8.38
N ALA A 297 -3.58 -20.99 9.26
CA ALA A 297 -3.98 -19.64 9.63
C ALA A 297 -4.04 -18.67 8.42
N ILE A 298 -3.27 -18.93 7.37
CA ILE A 298 -3.20 -18.12 6.15
C ILE A 298 -3.81 -18.83 4.92
N ALA A 299 -4.45 -20.00 5.10
CA ALA A 299 -4.90 -20.85 3.99
C ALA A 299 -6.01 -20.25 3.12
N ASN A 300 -6.57 -19.10 3.50
CA ASN A 300 -7.56 -18.38 2.71
C ASN A 300 -7.00 -17.14 2.02
N ALA A 301 -5.74 -16.77 2.26
CA ALA A 301 -5.17 -15.49 1.83
C ALA A 301 -4.91 -15.42 0.32
N ASP A 302 -4.53 -16.55 -0.30
CA ASP A 302 -4.30 -16.68 -1.75
C ASP A 302 -5.58 -16.47 -2.58
N GLU A 303 -6.75 -16.76 -2.01
CA GLU A 303 -8.05 -16.56 -2.64
C GLU A 303 -8.57 -15.11 -2.54
N ARG A 304 -7.86 -14.21 -1.84
CA ARG A 304 -8.34 -12.84 -1.53
C ARG A 304 -8.07 -11.80 -2.62
N ASN A 305 -7.34 -12.18 -3.68
CA ASN A 305 -6.93 -11.28 -4.76
C ASN A 305 -6.19 -10.03 -4.22
N LEU A 306 -5.21 -10.28 -3.35
CA LEU A 306 -4.38 -9.23 -2.75
C LEU A 306 -3.41 -8.66 -3.80
N ASP A 307 -3.16 -7.35 -3.73
CA ASP A 307 -2.12 -6.67 -4.51
C ASP A 307 -0.72 -7.06 -4.01
N PHE A 308 -0.56 -7.19 -2.69
CA PHE A 308 0.63 -7.75 -2.06
C PHE A 308 0.34 -8.33 -0.66
N PHE A 309 1.30 -9.08 -0.13
CA PHE A 309 1.31 -9.56 1.27
C PHE A 309 2.63 -9.21 1.95
N VAL A 310 2.59 -8.69 3.18
CA VAL A 310 3.79 -8.35 3.97
C VAL A 310 4.14 -9.51 4.90
N LEU A 311 5.36 -10.02 4.76
CA LEU A 311 6.01 -10.98 5.67
C LEU A 311 6.75 -10.16 6.73
N HIS A 312 6.14 -10.01 7.90
CA HIS A 312 6.43 -8.90 8.81
C HIS A 312 7.33 -9.30 9.99
N GLY A 313 8.45 -9.96 9.69
CA GLY A 313 9.40 -10.45 10.70
C GLY A 313 9.06 -11.84 11.25
N ASP A 314 10.02 -12.44 11.96
CA ASP A 314 9.90 -13.74 12.63
C ASP A 314 9.47 -14.88 11.70
N THR A 315 10.07 -14.89 10.52
CA THR A 315 9.70 -15.74 9.41
C THR A 315 10.33 -17.13 9.46
N ILE A 316 11.23 -17.41 10.41
CA ILE A 316 11.94 -18.70 10.47
C ILE A 316 12.22 -19.26 11.86
N TYR A 317 12.34 -18.43 12.90
CA TYR A 317 12.85 -18.84 14.22
C TYR A 317 14.15 -19.65 14.11
N ALA A 318 15.21 -18.94 13.70
CA ALA A 318 16.55 -19.49 13.53
C ALA A 318 17.15 -20.07 14.82
N ASP A 319 16.62 -19.64 15.95
CA ASP A 319 17.06 -19.84 17.33
C ASP A 319 16.06 -20.65 18.16
N PHE A 320 15.17 -21.39 17.49
CA PHE A 320 14.30 -22.37 18.13
C PHE A 320 14.44 -23.74 17.44
N PRO A 321 14.49 -24.88 18.14
CA PRO A 321 14.58 -26.19 17.49
C PRO A 321 13.38 -26.50 16.60
N SER A 322 13.60 -27.04 15.41
CA SER A 322 12.53 -27.47 14.49
C SER A 322 12.83 -28.83 13.84
N PRO A 323 11.83 -29.55 13.27
CA PRO A 323 12.05 -30.87 12.71
C PRO A 323 13.12 -30.96 11.61
N ASP A 324 13.24 -29.94 10.76
CA ASP A 324 14.27 -29.94 9.70
C ASP A 324 15.66 -29.48 10.22
N LEU A 325 15.71 -28.76 11.35
CA LEU A 325 16.93 -28.39 12.06
C LEU A 325 16.73 -28.48 13.59
N PRO A 326 16.96 -29.65 14.22
CA PRO A 326 16.73 -29.87 15.65
C PRO A 326 17.89 -29.30 16.48
N ARG A 327 18.10 -27.99 16.40
CA ARG A 327 19.14 -27.24 17.11
C ARG A 327 18.56 -25.95 17.67
N GLU A 328 19.08 -25.56 18.83
CA GLU A 328 18.71 -24.31 19.52
C GLU A 328 19.12 -23.05 18.75
N GLN A 329 20.09 -23.11 17.83
CA GLN A 329 20.53 -21.93 17.07
C GLN A 329 21.17 -22.35 15.75
N ALA A 330 20.66 -21.80 14.65
CA ALA A 330 21.33 -21.79 13.35
C ALA A 330 22.52 -20.83 13.41
N ARG A 331 23.69 -21.28 12.97
CA ARG A 331 24.94 -20.51 13.03
C ARG A 331 25.60 -20.34 11.67
N THR A 332 25.51 -21.36 10.84
CA THR A 332 26.08 -21.35 9.49
C THR A 332 25.03 -20.90 8.48
N LEU A 333 25.48 -20.28 7.37
CA LEU A 333 24.62 -19.93 6.23
C LEU A 333 23.71 -21.11 5.82
N GLN A 334 24.26 -22.32 5.86
CA GLN A 334 23.54 -23.52 5.48
C GLN A 334 22.37 -23.86 6.44
N GLU A 335 22.55 -23.63 7.74
CA GLU A 335 21.50 -23.85 8.73
C GLU A 335 20.37 -22.84 8.58
N PHE A 336 20.68 -21.57 8.29
CA PHE A 336 19.67 -20.57 7.97
C PHE A 336 18.89 -20.92 6.69
N ARG A 337 19.57 -21.44 5.65
CA ARG A 337 18.89 -21.96 4.45
C ARG A 337 17.95 -23.13 4.75
N ILE A 338 18.30 -24.02 5.67
CA ILE A 338 17.42 -25.12 6.11
C ILE A 338 16.14 -24.55 6.73
N LYS A 339 16.28 -23.56 7.62
CA LYS A 339 15.17 -22.88 8.29
C LYS A 339 14.21 -22.20 7.31
N HIS A 340 14.71 -21.43 6.36
CA HIS A 340 13.85 -20.84 5.32
C HIS A 340 13.20 -21.90 4.42
N ASN A 341 13.94 -22.95 4.06
CA ASN A 341 13.39 -24.02 3.24
C ASN A 341 12.27 -24.80 3.95
N GLU A 342 12.37 -24.97 5.28
CA GLU A 342 11.37 -25.64 6.10
C GLU A 342 10.03 -24.91 6.07
N VAL A 343 10.02 -23.60 6.35
CA VAL A 343 8.79 -22.80 6.47
C VAL A 343 8.09 -22.60 5.11
N TYR A 344 8.85 -22.52 4.01
CA TYR A 344 8.29 -22.41 2.66
C TYR A 344 8.10 -23.78 1.97
N GLY A 345 8.33 -24.86 2.69
CA GLY A 345 8.27 -26.24 2.21
C GLY A 345 6.89 -26.87 2.43
N ARG A 346 6.65 -28.00 1.76
CA ARG A 346 5.44 -28.80 1.98
C ARG A 346 5.59 -29.68 3.22
N ARG A 347 4.62 -29.59 4.13
CA ARG A 347 4.51 -30.49 5.30
C ARG A 347 3.10 -31.02 5.42
N ASN A 348 2.97 -32.31 5.75
CA ASN A 348 1.69 -33.01 5.82
C ASN A 348 0.82 -32.84 4.55
N GLY A 349 1.47 -32.74 3.39
CA GLY A 349 0.79 -32.59 2.11
C GLY A 349 0.32 -31.18 1.75
N VAL A 350 0.63 -30.15 2.54
CA VAL A 350 0.19 -28.75 2.33
C VAL A 350 1.38 -27.77 2.33
N ASN A 351 1.30 -26.71 1.52
CA ASN A 351 2.28 -25.60 1.49
C ASN A 351 1.54 -24.25 1.31
N THR A 352 0.94 -23.73 2.38
CA THR A 352 0.13 -22.51 2.34
C THR A 352 0.94 -21.28 1.95
N TRP A 353 2.20 -21.17 2.38
CA TRP A 353 3.09 -20.10 1.91
C TRP A 353 3.40 -20.20 0.42
N GLY A 354 3.60 -21.41 -0.10
CA GLY A 354 3.80 -21.63 -1.53
C GLY A 354 2.59 -21.18 -2.36
N ASP A 355 1.38 -21.50 -1.90
CA ASP A 355 0.13 -21.11 -2.56
C ASP A 355 -0.07 -19.58 -2.54
N LEU A 356 0.17 -18.92 -1.39
CA LEU A 356 0.11 -17.46 -1.26
C LEU A 356 1.19 -16.74 -2.09
N ARG A 357 2.45 -17.19 -2.03
CA ARG A 357 3.56 -16.54 -2.75
C ARG A 357 3.46 -16.70 -4.28
N ALA A 358 2.77 -17.73 -4.76
CA ALA A 358 2.49 -17.90 -6.18
C ALA A 358 1.34 -17.01 -6.66
N SER A 359 0.34 -16.77 -5.80
CA SER A 359 -0.85 -15.98 -6.15
C SER A 359 -0.69 -14.47 -5.93
N THR A 360 0.25 -14.06 -5.05
CA THR A 360 0.38 -12.70 -4.53
C THR A 360 1.85 -12.30 -4.44
N SER A 361 2.16 -11.05 -4.82
CA SER A 361 3.50 -10.47 -4.62
C SER A 361 3.78 -10.25 -3.14
N VAL A 362 4.99 -10.56 -2.65
CA VAL A 362 5.34 -10.29 -1.25
C VAL A 362 6.27 -9.09 -1.05
N LEU A 363 6.15 -8.44 0.09
CA LEU A 363 7.15 -7.56 0.69
C LEU A 363 7.63 -8.24 1.98
N ALA A 364 8.93 -8.31 2.24
CA ALA A 364 9.46 -9.00 3.40
C ALA A 364 10.45 -8.12 4.15
N THR A 365 10.38 -8.14 5.47
CA THR A 365 11.39 -7.56 6.36
C THR A 365 11.73 -8.55 7.47
N ILE A 366 12.79 -8.25 8.22
CA ILE A 366 13.21 -9.04 9.37
C ILE A 366 12.62 -8.49 10.66
N ASP A 367 12.55 -9.35 11.67
CA ASP A 367 12.60 -8.99 13.08
C ASP A 367 13.81 -9.70 13.72
N ASP A 368 13.74 -10.15 14.97
CA ASP A 368 14.89 -10.72 15.66
C ASP A 368 15.11 -12.21 15.35
N HIS A 369 14.05 -13.00 15.27
CA HIS A 369 14.14 -14.45 15.12
C HIS A 369 14.61 -14.91 13.72
N GLU A 370 14.83 -14.00 12.78
CA GLU A 370 15.69 -14.27 11.62
C GLU A 370 17.14 -14.58 12.00
N VAL A 371 17.65 -13.96 13.07
CA VAL A 371 19.04 -14.07 13.52
C VAL A 371 19.10 -14.79 14.88
N SER A 372 18.56 -14.15 15.91
CA SER A 372 18.52 -14.58 17.31
C SER A 372 17.65 -13.61 18.09
N ASP A 373 16.74 -14.13 18.92
CA ASP A 373 15.87 -13.45 19.89
C ASP A 373 16.50 -12.15 20.42
N ASP A 374 15.77 -11.03 20.46
CA ASP A 374 16.19 -9.76 21.06
C ASP A 374 17.56 -9.18 20.59
N PHE A 375 18.08 -9.51 19.41
CA PHE A 375 19.39 -8.96 18.98
C PHE A 375 19.33 -7.45 18.69
N SER A 376 20.47 -6.75 18.79
CA SER A 376 20.56 -5.29 18.55
C SER A 376 21.74 -4.97 17.62
N GLY A 377 21.49 -4.89 16.32
CA GLY A 377 22.55 -4.83 15.30
C GLY A 377 23.54 -3.68 15.48
N GLY A 378 23.07 -2.51 15.94
CA GLY A 378 23.90 -1.31 16.21
C GLY A 378 24.73 -1.38 17.49
N THR A 379 24.78 -2.53 18.18
CA THR A 379 25.57 -2.73 19.40
C THR A 379 26.87 -3.46 19.10
N PHE A 380 27.95 -3.11 19.80
CA PHE A 380 29.21 -3.87 19.72
C PHE A 380 29.02 -5.33 20.14
N ALA A 381 29.48 -6.27 19.31
CA ALA A 381 29.34 -7.71 19.53
C ALA A 381 29.96 -8.17 20.86
N ALA A 382 31.02 -7.54 21.34
CA ALA A 382 31.63 -7.84 22.64
C ALA A 382 30.69 -7.64 23.86
N ARG A 383 29.55 -6.94 23.70
CA ARG A 383 28.56 -6.72 24.76
C ARG A 383 27.45 -7.76 24.80
N ASP A 384 27.38 -8.64 23.81
CA ASP A 384 26.37 -9.67 23.70
C ASP A 384 27.02 -11.05 23.46
N ARG A 385 26.86 -11.94 24.45
CA ARG A 385 27.47 -13.27 24.45
C ARG A 385 26.95 -14.21 23.36
N ARG A 386 25.83 -13.87 22.71
CA ARG A 386 25.26 -14.68 21.61
C ARG A 386 26.14 -14.61 20.36
N PHE A 387 26.87 -13.49 20.21
CA PHE A 387 27.69 -13.17 19.05
C PHE A 387 29.18 -13.40 19.34
N GLU A 388 29.95 -13.58 18.27
CA GLU A 388 31.40 -13.73 18.35
C GLU A 388 32.03 -12.44 18.89
N ALA A 389 32.79 -12.54 19.99
CA ALA A 389 33.41 -11.37 20.62
C ALA A 389 34.43 -10.72 19.67
N SER A 390 34.05 -9.57 19.10
CA SER A 390 34.85 -8.76 18.18
C SER A 390 34.81 -7.28 18.56
N GLY A 391 35.65 -6.47 17.91
CA GLY A 391 35.60 -5.00 18.02
C GLY A 391 34.52 -4.34 17.15
N ASN A 392 33.75 -5.14 16.40
CA ASN A 392 32.76 -4.66 15.43
C ASN A 392 31.35 -4.64 16.02
N LEU A 393 30.40 -4.08 15.26
CA LEU A 393 28.97 -4.13 15.60
C LEU A 393 28.40 -5.53 15.36
N ILE A 394 27.21 -5.81 15.90
CA ILE A 394 26.55 -7.12 15.73
C ILE A 394 26.15 -7.35 14.27
N ASN A 395 25.74 -6.30 13.56
CA ASN A 395 25.45 -6.36 12.13
C ASN A 395 26.69 -6.60 11.24
N ASP A 396 27.91 -6.53 11.78
CA ASP A 396 29.14 -6.95 11.08
C ASP A 396 29.52 -8.43 11.34
N THR A 397 28.75 -9.15 12.15
CA THR A 397 29.16 -10.49 12.60
C THR A 397 28.79 -11.57 11.58
N ASN A 398 29.56 -12.67 11.56
CA ASN A 398 29.27 -13.82 10.70
C ASN A 398 27.86 -14.39 10.92
N LEU A 399 27.35 -14.35 12.15
CA LEU A 399 26.01 -14.87 12.47
C LEU A 399 24.92 -14.04 11.78
N TYR A 400 24.98 -12.71 11.92
CA TYR A 400 24.08 -11.78 11.24
C TYR A 400 24.22 -11.88 9.72
N GLU A 401 25.44 -11.83 9.19
CA GLU A 401 25.70 -11.88 7.75
C GLU A 401 25.20 -13.18 7.09
N ASN A 402 25.38 -14.31 7.75
CA ASN A 402 24.86 -15.60 7.28
C ASN A 402 23.34 -15.63 7.26
N SER A 403 22.69 -15.08 8.30
CA SER A 403 21.23 -14.99 8.39
C SER A 403 20.67 -14.11 7.28
N LEU A 404 21.12 -12.85 7.20
CA LEU A 404 20.58 -11.86 6.28
C LEU A 404 20.82 -12.23 4.81
N ARG A 405 21.94 -12.90 4.53
CA ARG A 405 22.17 -13.50 3.22
C ARG A 405 21.13 -14.57 2.90
N ALA A 406 20.84 -15.50 3.81
CA ALA A 406 19.81 -16.52 3.58
C ALA A 406 18.42 -15.90 3.41
N PHE A 407 18.11 -14.87 4.19
CA PHE A 407 16.87 -14.10 4.08
C PHE A 407 16.69 -13.48 2.68
N GLN A 408 17.72 -12.80 2.17
CA GLN A 408 17.74 -12.25 0.81
C GLN A 408 17.67 -13.33 -0.28
N GLU A 409 18.27 -14.50 -0.05
CA GLU A 409 18.24 -15.63 -0.98
C GLU A 409 16.83 -16.26 -1.08
N TYR A 410 16.09 -16.37 0.03
CA TYR A 410 14.81 -17.08 0.11
C TYR A 410 13.55 -16.21 -0.05
N ASN A 411 13.72 -14.88 -0.04
CA ASN A 411 12.66 -13.93 -0.32
C ASN A 411 12.87 -13.25 -1.70
N PRO A 412 11.79 -12.99 -2.46
CA PRO A 412 11.86 -12.31 -3.76
C PRO A 412 12.02 -10.78 -3.56
N ILE A 413 13.09 -10.38 -2.88
CA ILE A 413 13.43 -8.97 -2.63
C ILE A 413 14.67 -8.55 -3.44
N ARG A 414 14.78 -7.24 -3.69
CA ARG A 414 15.98 -6.64 -4.27
C ARG A 414 17.12 -6.64 -3.26
N ASP A 415 18.32 -6.90 -3.76
CA ASP A 415 19.55 -6.87 -2.97
C ASP A 415 20.14 -5.45 -3.03
N GLU A 416 19.62 -4.57 -2.17
CA GLU A 416 20.05 -3.17 -2.06
C GLU A 416 20.90 -2.95 -0.80
N PHE A 417 21.81 -1.98 -0.87
CA PHE A 417 22.72 -1.62 0.22
C PHE A 417 22.75 -0.09 0.36
N TYR A 418 22.91 0.38 1.59
CA TYR A 418 23.24 1.79 1.84
C TYR A 418 24.63 2.10 1.30
N GLY A 419 24.85 3.37 0.96
CA GLY A 419 26.20 3.88 0.70
C GLY A 419 26.87 4.33 2.00
N GLU A 420 27.79 5.28 1.88
CA GLU A 420 28.26 6.07 3.01
C GLU A 420 27.11 6.90 3.61
N THR A 421 26.90 6.80 4.92
CA THR A 421 25.83 7.53 5.65
C THR A 421 26.37 8.46 6.73
N GLY A 422 27.65 8.30 7.13
CA GLY A 422 28.24 8.99 8.28
C GLY A 422 27.84 8.40 9.64
N ASP A 423 27.18 7.23 9.66
CA ASP A 423 26.85 6.46 10.84
C ASP A 423 27.24 4.99 10.60
N ASP A 424 28.27 4.52 11.32
CA ASP A 424 28.83 3.16 11.19
C ASP A 424 27.76 2.07 11.37
N ARG A 425 26.66 2.35 12.06
CA ARG A 425 25.54 1.40 12.19
C ARG A 425 24.87 1.10 10.85
N THR A 426 24.89 2.03 9.90
CA THR A 426 24.09 1.96 8.66
C THR A 426 24.94 2.02 7.39
N ALA A 427 26.18 2.52 7.46
CA ALA A 427 27.04 2.69 6.30
C ALA A 427 27.35 1.33 5.66
N PHE A 428 27.13 1.19 4.35
CA PHE A 428 27.35 -0.04 3.57
C PHE A 428 26.51 -1.26 3.95
N GLU A 429 25.60 -1.11 4.90
CA GLU A 429 24.73 -2.20 5.34
C GLU A 429 23.62 -2.50 4.33
N ARG A 430 23.01 -3.69 4.47
CA ARG A 430 21.83 -4.06 3.68
C ARG A 430 20.72 -3.04 3.90
N LYS A 431 20.16 -2.53 2.80
CA LYS A 431 19.00 -1.67 2.84
C LYS A 431 17.75 -2.54 2.69
N LEU A 432 17.08 -2.85 3.79
CA LEU A 432 15.75 -3.48 3.79
C LEU A 432 14.61 -2.46 3.73
N TYR A 433 14.89 -1.18 4.03
CA TYR A 433 13.91 -0.10 3.89
C TYR A 433 13.34 -0.01 2.46
N ARG A 434 12.01 0.02 2.31
CA ARG A 434 11.32 0.19 1.01
C ARG A 434 10.29 1.30 1.10
N PHE A 435 10.14 2.07 0.03
CA PHE A 435 9.05 3.02 -0.16
C PHE A 435 8.35 2.75 -1.49
N ASN A 436 7.07 2.42 -1.44
CA ASN A 436 6.24 2.14 -2.61
C ASN A 436 4.94 2.96 -2.58
N THR A 437 4.49 3.41 -3.75
CA THR A 437 3.19 4.07 -3.92
C THR A 437 2.24 3.17 -4.71
N TYR A 438 0.97 3.18 -4.31
CA TYR A 438 -0.13 2.43 -4.91
C TYR A 438 -1.22 3.42 -5.31
N GLY A 439 -1.07 3.98 -6.51
CA GLY A 439 -1.90 5.10 -6.94
C GLY A 439 -1.79 6.31 -6.00
N SER A 440 -2.90 7.03 -5.87
CA SER A 440 -3.13 8.02 -4.81
C SER A 440 -3.86 7.40 -3.61
N ASP A 441 -4.07 6.08 -3.59
CA ASP A 441 -4.75 5.38 -2.50
C ASP A 441 -3.84 5.25 -1.27
N ALA A 442 -2.61 4.74 -1.47
CA ALA A 442 -1.68 4.54 -0.37
C ALA A 442 -0.20 4.66 -0.72
N ALA A 443 0.60 4.99 0.29
CA ALA A 443 2.05 4.81 0.32
C ALA A 443 2.38 3.79 1.41
N VAL A 444 3.35 2.91 1.13
CA VAL A 444 3.79 1.86 2.04
C VAL A 444 5.28 1.99 2.28
N MET A 445 5.66 2.10 3.55
CA MET A 445 7.05 2.12 4.02
C MET A 445 7.34 0.84 4.79
N ILE A 446 8.32 0.06 4.34
CA ILE A 446 8.80 -1.13 5.07
C ILE A 446 10.03 -0.72 5.86
N LEU A 447 10.02 -0.93 7.17
CA LEU A 447 11.15 -0.60 8.06
C LEU A 447 11.98 -1.83 8.41
N ASP A 448 13.21 -1.56 8.84
CA ASP A 448 14.11 -2.49 9.52
C ASP A 448 14.42 -1.94 10.91
N ASN A 449 13.99 -2.67 11.92
CA ASN A 449 14.06 -2.21 13.29
C ASN A 449 15.19 -2.86 14.09
N ARG A 450 15.82 -3.92 13.58
CA ARG A 450 16.82 -4.71 14.31
C ARG A 450 18.24 -4.44 13.87
N SER A 451 18.48 -4.20 12.58
CA SER A 451 19.84 -4.10 12.03
C SER A 451 20.63 -2.92 12.61
N PHE A 452 19.95 -1.84 13.03
CA PHE A 452 20.61 -0.57 13.36
C PHE A 452 20.39 -0.10 14.79
N ARG A 453 19.54 -0.80 15.57
CA ARG A 453 19.16 -0.37 16.91
C ARG A 453 20.29 -0.45 17.92
N ASP A 454 20.32 0.49 18.84
CA ASP A 454 21.17 0.44 20.03
C ASP A 454 20.67 -0.67 20.99
N ALA A 455 21.49 -1.08 21.96
CA ALA A 455 21.10 -2.11 22.94
C ALA A 455 19.87 -1.68 23.76
N PRO A 456 18.90 -2.58 24.06
CA PRO A 456 17.71 -2.27 24.85
C PRO A 456 18.07 -1.81 26.27
N LEU A 457 17.16 -1.03 26.87
CA LEU A 457 17.32 -0.60 28.26
C LEU A 457 17.16 -1.79 29.22
N PRO A 458 17.74 -1.74 30.43
CA PRO A 458 17.38 -2.70 31.47
C PRO A 458 15.88 -2.62 31.77
N GLY A 459 15.20 -3.77 31.73
CA GLY A 459 13.78 -3.87 32.04
C GLY A 459 13.42 -3.52 33.48
N VAL A 460 12.13 -3.28 33.72
CA VAL A 460 11.58 -2.98 35.05
C VAL A 460 11.26 -4.28 35.78
N ALA A 461 12.11 -4.68 36.73
CA ALA A 461 11.97 -5.95 37.44
C ALA A 461 10.75 -5.99 38.39
N ASN A 462 10.38 -4.85 38.98
CA ASN A 462 9.16 -4.71 39.77
C ASN A 462 8.38 -3.47 39.31
N ILE A 463 7.27 -3.68 38.61
CA ILE A 463 6.45 -2.57 38.08
C ILE A 463 5.74 -1.76 39.18
N ASN A 464 5.67 -2.28 40.41
CA ASN A 464 5.14 -1.56 41.56
C ASN A 464 6.21 -0.74 42.30
N ASP A 465 7.48 -0.79 41.88
CA ASP A 465 8.55 0.06 42.42
C ASP A 465 8.61 1.39 41.64
N PRO A 466 8.13 2.50 42.23
CA PRO A 466 8.06 3.78 41.53
C PRO A 466 9.45 4.32 41.14
N THR A 467 10.52 3.89 41.82
CA THR A 467 11.88 4.30 41.47
C THR A 467 12.36 3.60 40.21
N GLN A 468 12.10 2.29 40.07
CA GLN A 468 12.45 1.55 38.86
C GLN A 468 11.65 2.04 37.66
N VAL A 469 10.34 2.22 37.82
CA VAL A 469 9.46 2.76 36.77
C VAL A 469 9.95 4.13 36.31
N ARG A 470 10.17 5.07 37.24
CA ARG A 470 10.68 6.41 36.91
C ARG A 470 12.03 6.33 36.19
N ASN A 471 12.95 5.48 36.65
CA ASN A 471 14.27 5.36 36.05
C ASN A 471 14.20 4.84 34.61
N PHE A 472 13.35 3.86 34.33
CA PHE A 472 13.13 3.35 32.98
C PHE A 472 12.55 4.44 32.07
N LEU A 473 11.42 5.05 32.48
CA LEU A 473 10.76 6.09 31.70
C LEU A 473 11.67 7.28 31.41
N THR A 474 12.50 7.68 32.39
CA THR A 474 13.44 8.80 32.22
C THR A 474 14.55 8.46 31.22
N ARG A 475 15.12 7.25 31.29
CA ARG A 475 16.14 6.78 30.35
C ARG A 475 15.60 6.59 28.93
N ALA A 476 14.36 6.15 28.78
CA ALA A 476 13.72 6.00 27.47
C ALA A 476 13.56 7.34 26.72
N PHE A 477 13.55 8.45 27.46
CA PHE A 477 13.58 9.82 26.91
C PHE A 477 15.00 10.39 26.77
N ASP A 478 16.04 9.57 26.84
CA ASP A 478 17.44 9.98 26.81
C ASP A 478 17.79 11.00 27.90
N ILE A 479 17.31 10.76 29.13
CA ILE A 479 17.62 11.59 30.30
C ILE A 479 18.23 10.71 31.39
N ASP A 480 19.31 11.20 32.01
CA ASP A 480 19.91 10.54 33.16
C ASP A 480 18.99 10.69 34.40
N PRO A 481 18.52 9.59 35.01
CA PRO A 481 17.53 9.65 36.08
C PRO A 481 18.07 10.18 37.41
N LEU A 482 19.38 10.31 37.58
CA LEU A 482 20.02 10.84 38.80
C LEU A 482 20.29 12.34 38.70
N THR A 483 20.68 12.81 37.51
CA THR A 483 21.13 14.19 37.28
C THR A 483 20.10 15.05 36.54
N GLY A 484 19.14 14.42 35.85
CA GLY A 484 18.18 15.10 34.97
C GLY A 484 18.81 15.68 33.70
N GLN A 485 20.07 15.37 33.40
CA GLN A 485 20.76 15.86 32.20
C GLN A 485 20.48 14.96 30.99
N PRO A 486 20.45 15.51 29.75
CA PRO A 486 20.34 14.70 28.54
C PRO A 486 21.50 13.71 28.39
N THR A 487 21.20 12.49 27.92
CA THR A 487 22.17 11.47 27.52
C THR A 487 22.30 11.42 25.99
N PRO A 488 23.31 10.73 25.43
CA PRO A 488 23.36 10.47 23.99
C PRO A 488 22.07 9.83 23.51
N ARG A 489 21.63 10.26 22.32
CA ARG A 489 20.35 9.86 21.74
C ARG A 489 20.36 8.38 21.35
N ARG A 490 19.44 7.60 21.91
CA ARG A 490 19.27 6.20 21.51
C ARG A 490 18.42 6.09 20.25
N THR A 491 18.66 5.05 19.46
CA THR A 491 17.93 4.79 18.21
C THR A 491 17.49 3.34 18.08
N LEU A 492 16.30 3.12 17.53
CA LEU A 492 15.79 1.83 17.11
C LEU A 492 15.97 1.68 15.58
N LEU A 493 15.67 2.73 14.81
CA LEU A 493 15.74 2.66 13.34
C LEU A 493 17.10 3.04 12.73
N GLY A 494 17.97 3.72 13.48
CA GLY A 494 19.15 4.39 12.93
C GLY A 494 18.81 5.72 12.26
N GLN A 495 19.75 6.69 12.29
CA GLN A 495 19.47 8.07 11.86
C GLN A 495 19.14 8.19 10.37
N GLN A 496 19.82 7.43 9.50
CA GLN A 496 19.58 7.47 8.06
C GLN A 496 18.17 6.98 7.69
N GLN A 497 17.69 5.91 8.34
CA GLN A 497 16.37 5.37 8.05
C GLN A 497 15.25 6.31 8.55
N ILE A 498 15.44 6.99 9.68
CA ILE A 498 14.50 8.02 10.16
C ILE A 498 14.42 9.18 9.16
N ALA A 499 15.56 9.60 8.60
CA ALA A 499 15.59 10.64 7.59
C ALA A 499 14.86 10.21 6.30
N ASP A 500 15.08 8.97 5.85
CA ASP A 500 14.36 8.38 4.70
C ASP A 500 12.85 8.33 4.97
N LEU A 501 12.42 7.83 6.13
CA LEU A 501 11.00 7.77 6.53
C LEU A 501 10.34 9.16 6.53
N LYS A 502 10.98 10.15 7.15
CA LYS A 502 10.45 11.53 7.21
C LYS A 502 10.32 12.16 5.84
N ARG A 503 11.34 11.98 4.98
CA ARG A 503 11.31 12.46 3.59
C ARG A 503 10.14 11.84 2.82
N ASP A 504 9.98 10.53 2.93
CA ASP A 504 9.01 9.79 2.12
C ASP A 504 7.56 10.01 2.62
N LEU A 505 7.36 10.22 3.94
CA LEU A 505 6.08 10.66 4.50
C LEU A 505 5.66 12.04 3.96
N LEU A 506 6.60 13.01 3.94
CA LEU A 506 6.33 14.31 3.34
C LEU A 506 6.06 14.22 1.84
N ALA A 507 6.84 13.40 1.12
CA ALA A 507 6.64 13.20 -0.31
C ALA A 507 5.25 12.62 -0.61
N ALA A 508 4.82 11.60 0.14
CA ALA A 508 3.49 11.00 0.01
C ALA A 508 2.37 12.03 0.34
N GLN A 509 2.52 12.77 1.43
CA GLN A 509 1.57 13.81 1.84
C GLN A 509 1.45 14.92 0.78
N ASN A 510 2.58 15.40 0.25
CA ASN A 510 2.62 16.46 -0.77
C ASN A 510 2.09 15.99 -2.13
N SER A 511 2.15 14.69 -2.40
CA SER A 511 1.61 14.07 -3.61
C SER A 511 0.10 13.75 -3.51
N GLY A 512 -0.56 14.16 -2.42
CA GLY A 512 -1.99 13.94 -2.23
C GLY A 512 -2.37 12.48 -1.90
N ILE A 513 -1.42 11.63 -1.57
CA ILE A 513 -1.70 10.21 -1.27
C ILE A 513 -2.51 10.12 0.03
N THR A 514 -3.64 9.40 -0.02
CA THR A 514 -4.58 9.35 1.10
C THR A 514 -3.96 8.69 2.32
N TRP A 515 -3.62 7.40 2.23
CA TRP A 515 -3.14 6.58 3.37
C TRP A 515 -1.63 6.39 3.37
N LYS A 516 -1.00 6.40 4.55
CA LYS A 516 0.44 6.11 4.72
C LYS A 516 0.57 4.95 5.69
N PHE A 517 1.01 3.80 5.19
CA PHE A 517 1.25 2.61 6.00
C PHE A 517 2.74 2.51 6.33
N ILE A 518 3.06 2.45 7.61
CA ILE A 518 4.41 2.25 8.13
C ILE A 518 4.45 0.84 8.72
N MET A 519 5.08 -0.08 7.99
CA MET A 519 5.29 -1.46 8.43
C MET A 519 6.51 -1.47 9.33
N THR A 520 6.29 -1.66 10.63
CA THR A 520 7.31 -1.68 11.70
C THR A 520 7.19 -3.00 12.45
N PRO A 521 8.15 -3.94 12.40
CA PRO A 521 7.98 -5.25 13.07
C PRO A 521 7.57 -5.12 14.55
N GLU A 522 8.29 -4.29 15.31
CA GLU A 522 8.03 -4.02 16.71
C GLU A 522 6.95 -2.92 16.89
N PRO A 523 6.05 -3.07 17.86
CA PRO A 523 4.98 -2.10 18.12
C PRO A 523 5.46 -0.69 18.51
N MET A 524 4.84 0.31 17.90
CA MET A 524 4.87 1.73 18.26
C MET A 524 3.86 2.07 19.36
N GLN A 525 2.86 1.23 19.63
CA GLN A 525 1.88 1.47 20.70
C GLN A 525 2.52 1.44 22.09
N ASN A 526 1.93 2.16 23.05
CA ASN A 526 2.28 1.99 24.45
C ASN A 526 1.44 0.85 25.05
N LEU A 527 2.06 -0.29 25.32
CA LEU A 527 1.43 -1.50 25.88
C LEU A 527 1.81 -1.73 27.36
N GLY A 528 2.66 -0.86 27.92
CA GLY A 528 3.09 -0.90 29.31
C GLY A 528 4.50 -1.46 29.48
N LEU A 529 4.96 -1.55 30.73
CA LEU A 529 6.38 -1.75 31.05
C LEU A 529 6.90 -3.18 30.81
N ILE A 530 6.01 -4.16 30.64
CA ILE A 530 6.39 -5.56 30.37
C ILE A 530 6.76 -5.67 28.88
N GLY A 531 8.02 -6.04 28.60
CA GLY A 531 8.56 -6.07 27.23
C GLY A 531 8.86 -4.69 26.62
N ALA A 532 8.63 -3.60 27.37
CA ALA A 532 8.92 -2.24 26.90
C ALA A 532 10.37 -1.99 26.45
N PRO A 533 11.41 -2.62 27.03
CA PRO A 533 12.78 -2.39 26.57
C PRO A 533 13.05 -2.67 25.09
N ASP A 534 12.33 -3.64 24.53
CA ASP A 534 12.53 -4.13 23.17
C ASP A 534 11.69 -3.36 22.14
N ARG A 535 10.56 -2.81 22.58
CA ARG A 535 9.65 -1.99 21.77
C ARG A 535 10.03 -0.51 21.76
N PHE A 536 9.30 0.29 20.97
CA PHE A 536 9.49 1.76 20.90
C PHE A 536 9.33 2.49 22.24
N GLU A 537 8.69 1.88 23.24
CA GLU A 537 8.62 2.40 24.62
C GLU A 537 10.00 2.52 25.28
N GLY A 538 10.93 1.61 24.96
CA GLY A 538 12.33 1.69 25.37
C GLY A 538 13.10 2.80 24.67
N TYR A 539 12.58 3.32 23.54
CA TYR A 539 13.18 4.34 22.69
C TYR A 539 12.23 5.56 22.55
N ALA A 540 11.58 5.92 23.66
CA ALA A 540 10.51 6.91 23.70
C ALA A 540 10.88 8.28 23.10
N ALA A 541 12.14 8.71 23.17
CA ALA A 541 12.62 9.93 22.51
C ALA A 541 12.56 9.88 20.98
N GLU A 542 12.88 8.73 20.37
CA GLU A 542 12.79 8.52 18.92
C GLU A 542 11.34 8.32 18.48
N ARG A 543 10.59 7.51 19.21
CA ARG A 543 9.13 7.37 19.07
C ARG A 543 8.44 8.73 19.04
N THR A 544 8.76 9.58 20.00
CA THR A 544 8.22 10.94 20.11
C THR A 544 8.62 11.81 18.92
N GLU A 545 9.86 11.71 18.44
CA GLU A 545 10.29 12.46 17.26
C GLU A 545 9.47 12.09 16.01
N ILE A 546 9.20 10.81 15.79
CA ILE A 546 8.46 10.33 14.62
C ILE A 546 7.00 10.80 14.69
N LEU A 547 6.33 10.55 15.82
CA LEU A 547 4.92 10.93 16.00
C LEU A 547 4.72 12.45 16.01
N ARG A 548 5.61 13.20 16.66
CA ARG A 548 5.60 14.66 16.62
C ARG A 548 5.85 15.19 15.21
N PHE A 549 6.74 14.58 14.45
CA PHE A 549 6.98 14.99 13.05
C PHE A 549 5.72 14.81 12.19
N ILE A 550 5.00 13.69 12.35
CA ILE A 550 3.72 13.45 11.68
C ILE A 550 2.72 14.56 12.02
N GLU A 551 2.57 14.87 13.31
CA GLU A 551 1.62 15.88 13.79
C GLU A 551 2.02 17.31 13.36
N GLU A 552 3.26 17.74 13.58
CA GLU A 552 3.75 19.10 13.27
C GLU A 552 3.72 19.40 11.75
N ASN A 553 3.83 18.37 10.90
CA ASN A 553 3.73 18.52 9.45
C ASN A 553 2.31 18.25 8.90
N GLY A 554 1.35 17.94 9.77
CA GLY A 554 -0.04 17.63 9.43
C GLY A 554 -0.16 16.47 8.44
N ILE A 555 0.66 15.43 8.62
CA ILE A 555 0.59 14.20 7.82
C ILE A 555 -0.59 13.39 8.33
N THR A 556 -1.63 13.24 7.51
CA THR A 556 -2.90 12.60 7.91
C THR A 556 -3.02 11.17 7.40
N ASN A 557 -3.94 10.40 8.01
CA ASN A 557 -4.26 9.00 7.67
C ASN A 557 -3.04 8.08 7.72
N VAL A 558 -2.29 8.16 8.82
CA VAL A 558 -1.11 7.31 9.05
C VAL A 558 -1.50 6.08 9.84
N VAL A 559 -1.08 4.91 9.36
CA VAL A 559 -1.31 3.61 10.00
C VAL A 559 0.04 2.96 10.23
N PHE A 560 0.36 2.67 11.48
CA PHE A 560 1.45 1.76 11.80
C PHE A 560 0.92 0.32 11.79
N VAL A 561 1.71 -0.61 11.28
CA VAL A 561 1.37 -2.03 11.28
C VAL A 561 2.55 -2.80 11.86
N ALA A 562 2.29 -3.61 12.88
CA ALA A 562 3.30 -4.35 13.64
C ALA A 562 3.01 -5.85 13.76
N ALA A 563 3.95 -6.61 14.32
CA ALA A 563 3.87 -8.04 14.66
C ALA A 563 4.51 -8.26 16.06
N ASP A 564 5.42 -9.24 16.22
CA ASP A 564 6.26 -9.51 17.40
C ASP A 564 5.49 -10.03 18.64
N ILE A 565 4.44 -9.35 19.07
CA ILE A 565 3.78 -9.67 20.35
C ILE A 565 2.83 -10.88 20.27
N HIS A 566 2.73 -11.56 19.12
CA HIS A 566 1.94 -12.77 18.91
C HIS A 566 0.42 -12.61 19.14
N GLY A 567 -0.13 -11.43 18.85
CA GLY A 567 -1.55 -11.15 19.03
C GLY A 567 -1.98 -9.85 18.36
N THR A 568 -3.27 -9.76 18.02
CA THR A 568 -3.82 -8.55 17.42
C THR A 568 -4.20 -7.53 18.48
N VAL A 569 -3.66 -6.31 18.39
CA VAL A 569 -4.00 -5.18 19.26
C VAL A 569 -4.07 -3.90 18.42
N VAL A 570 -5.16 -3.15 18.53
CA VAL A 570 -5.38 -1.89 17.81
C VAL A 570 -5.50 -0.74 18.79
N ASN A 571 -4.72 0.32 18.60
CA ASN A 571 -4.76 1.50 19.47
C ASN A 571 -4.49 2.80 18.71
N ASN A 572 -5.06 3.91 19.17
CA ASN A 572 -4.65 5.22 18.68
C ASN A 572 -3.22 5.52 19.18
N LEU A 573 -2.48 6.33 18.42
CA LEU A 573 -1.12 6.70 18.81
C LEU A 573 -1.08 8.11 19.40
N THR A 574 -0.43 8.20 20.54
CA THR A 574 -0.16 9.45 21.26
C THR A 574 1.32 9.54 21.63
N TYR A 575 1.82 10.76 21.86
CA TYR A 575 3.19 10.99 22.31
C TYR A 575 3.27 11.93 23.51
N GLN A 576 4.41 11.94 24.20
CA GLN A 576 4.70 12.83 25.33
C GLN A 576 5.96 13.64 25.04
N ASN A 577 6.02 14.89 25.52
CA ASN A 577 7.22 15.72 25.35
C ASN A 577 8.32 15.40 26.37
N ALA A 578 7.96 14.76 27.49
CA ALA A 578 8.89 14.30 28.52
C ALA A 578 8.22 13.16 29.33
N PRO A 579 8.98 12.41 30.15
CA PRO A 579 8.42 11.35 30.97
C PRO A 579 7.24 11.84 31.85
N GLY A 580 6.10 11.18 31.76
CA GLY A 580 4.93 11.44 32.60
C GLY A 580 4.16 12.73 32.30
N THR A 581 4.41 13.40 31.17
CA THR A 581 3.60 14.55 30.74
C THR A 581 2.26 14.10 30.15
N VAL A 582 1.36 15.04 29.85
CA VAL A 582 0.10 14.70 29.14
C VAL A 582 0.38 14.01 27.80
N GLN A 583 -0.44 13.03 27.44
CA GLN A 583 -0.45 12.44 26.10
C GLN A 583 -1.01 13.44 25.10
N ILE A 584 -0.29 13.62 24.00
CA ILE A 584 -0.70 14.47 22.89
C ILE A 584 -1.25 13.54 21.80
N PRO A 585 -2.53 13.66 21.43
CA PRO A 585 -3.12 12.83 20.40
C PRO A 585 -2.51 13.13 19.03
N THR A 586 -2.42 12.10 18.20
CA THR A 586 -2.08 12.23 16.77
C THR A 586 -3.24 11.77 15.90
N GLY A 587 -3.18 12.10 14.61
CA GLY A 587 -4.04 11.50 13.58
C GLY A 587 -3.66 10.08 13.16
N ALA A 588 -2.75 9.41 13.89
CA ALA A 588 -2.26 8.07 13.57
C ALA A 588 -2.83 7.00 14.51
N PHE A 589 -2.95 5.77 14.01
CA PHE A 589 -3.23 4.59 14.82
C PHE A 589 -2.30 3.45 14.42
N GLU A 590 -2.24 2.43 15.26
CA GLU A 590 -1.54 1.19 14.93
C GLU A 590 -2.48 -0.01 15.04
N ILE A 591 -2.21 -1.01 14.20
CA ILE A 591 -2.62 -2.38 14.43
C ILE A 591 -1.37 -3.28 14.51
N THR A 592 -1.17 -3.92 15.65
CA THR A 592 -0.28 -5.07 15.76
C THR A 592 -1.04 -6.29 15.27
N THR A 593 -0.45 -7.08 14.37
CA THR A 593 -1.07 -8.26 13.76
C THR A 593 -0.77 -9.52 14.56
N GLY A 594 -1.65 -10.51 14.49
CA GLY A 594 -1.41 -11.80 15.14
C GLY A 594 -0.38 -12.66 14.40
N SER A 595 0.17 -13.64 15.12
CA SER A 595 1.13 -14.61 14.60
C SER A 595 0.49 -15.59 13.63
N VAL A 596 1.21 -16.00 12.59
CA VAL A 596 0.80 -17.10 11.72
C VAL A 596 0.84 -18.44 12.48
N ALA A 597 1.85 -18.65 13.34
CA ALA A 597 1.92 -19.77 14.27
C ALA A 597 3.07 -19.60 15.29
N PHE A 598 2.74 -19.18 16.52
CA PHE A 598 3.68 -19.11 17.64
C PHE A 598 3.06 -19.67 18.93
N ASP A 599 3.70 -20.64 19.58
CA ASP A 599 3.18 -21.28 20.80
C ASP A 599 4.01 -20.87 22.04
N ALA A 600 3.47 -20.12 23.01
CA ALA A 600 2.06 -19.74 23.17
C ALA A 600 1.73 -18.33 22.61
N PRO A 601 0.51 -18.07 22.10
CA PRO A 601 0.10 -16.74 21.62
C PRO A 601 0.06 -15.70 22.77
N LEU A 602 -0.17 -14.43 22.43
CA LEU A 602 -0.11 -13.28 23.35
C LEU A 602 -0.83 -13.52 24.69
N GLY A 603 -2.07 -13.99 24.66
CA GLY A 603 -2.93 -14.09 25.84
C GLY A 603 -2.37 -15.03 26.92
N PRO A 604 -2.11 -16.30 26.62
CA PRO A 604 -1.41 -17.21 27.53
C PRO A 604 -0.07 -16.65 28.02
N THR A 605 0.74 -16.05 27.15
CA THR A 605 2.05 -15.47 27.49
C THR A 605 1.90 -14.34 28.53
N VAL A 606 0.95 -13.42 28.33
CA VAL A 606 0.64 -12.35 29.30
C VAL A 606 0.16 -12.91 30.63
N VAL A 607 -0.66 -13.97 30.61
CA VAL A 607 -1.17 -14.59 31.85
C VAL A 607 -0.05 -15.26 32.64
N ASP A 608 0.87 -15.94 31.96
CA ASP A 608 1.98 -16.63 32.60
C ASP A 608 2.97 -15.63 33.19
N ILE A 609 3.40 -14.61 32.43
CA ILE A 609 4.27 -13.53 32.94
C ILE A 609 3.60 -12.79 34.10
N GLY A 610 2.31 -12.48 33.98
CA GLY A 610 1.54 -11.81 35.03
C GLY A 610 1.44 -12.64 36.31
N ALA A 611 1.30 -13.97 36.19
CA ALA A 611 1.29 -14.86 37.34
C ALA A 611 2.68 -14.97 38.01
N GLU A 612 3.75 -15.11 37.23
CA GLU A 612 5.14 -15.16 37.72
C GLU A 612 5.56 -13.86 38.42
N SER A 613 5.04 -12.73 37.93
CA SER A 613 5.28 -11.40 38.48
C SER A 613 4.33 -11.03 39.63
N ASN A 614 3.45 -11.94 40.07
CA ASN A 614 2.41 -11.71 41.08
C ASN A 614 1.42 -10.56 40.74
N LEU A 615 1.25 -10.24 39.46
CA LEU A 615 0.28 -9.27 38.95
C LEU A 615 -1.09 -9.91 38.68
N ILE A 616 -1.10 -11.21 38.43
CA ILE A 616 -2.31 -12.03 38.28
C ILE A 616 -2.35 -13.03 39.44
N THR A 617 -3.40 -12.93 40.26
CA THR A 617 -3.62 -13.85 41.37
C THR A 617 -4.02 -15.24 40.88
N PRO A 618 -3.81 -16.31 41.68
CA PRO A 618 -4.29 -17.66 41.34
C PRO A 618 -5.79 -17.72 41.05
N GLN A 619 -6.60 -16.91 41.75
CA GLN A 619 -8.04 -16.81 41.51
C GLN A 619 -8.34 -16.20 40.14
N GLN A 620 -7.66 -15.11 39.76
CA GLN A 620 -7.82 -14.51 38.42
C GLN A 620 -7.40 -15.46 37.32
N ARG A 621 -6.29 -16.20 37.49
CA ARG A 621 -5.84 -17.21 36.52
C ARG A 621 -6.85 -18.35 36.37
N ASN A 622 -7.43 -18.82 37.48
CA ASN A 622 -8.49 -19.84 37.44
C ASN A 622 -9.73 -19.32 36.69
N THR A 623 -10.15 -18.08 36.95
CA THR A 623 -11.24 -17.44 36.20
C THR A 623 -10.93 -17.40 34.71
N TYR A 624 -9.77 -16.85 34.33
CA TYR A 624 -9.31 -16.76 32.93
C TYR A 624 -9.34 -18.12 32.22
N ASN A 625 -8.83 -19.19 32.86
CA ASN A 625 -8.79 -20.52 32.27
C ASN A 625 -10.18 -21.09 31.93
N THR A 626 -11.23 -20.64 32.61
CA THR A 626 -12.62 -21.08 32.38
C THR A 626 -13.40 -20.24 31.36
N LEU A 627 -12.86 -19.10 30.93
CA LEU A 627 -13.56 -18.21 30.01
C LEU A 627 -13.56 -18.77 28.57
N PRO A 628 -14.62 -18.51 27.78
CA PRO A 628 -14.55 -18.69 26.34
C PRO A 628 -13.56 -17.69 25.72
N ARG A 629 -13.12 -17.92 24.48
CA ARG A 629 -12.10 -17.10 23.77
C ARG A 629 -12.33 -15.60 23.90
N GLN A 630 -13.53 -15.11 23.56
CA GLN A 630 -13.86 -13.68 23.65
C GLN A 630 -13.72 -13.14 25.08
N GLY A 631 -14.09 -13.92 26.10
CA GLY A 631 -13.91 -13.54 27.50
C GLY A 631 -12.43 -13.52 27.91
N LYS A 632 -11.62 -14.41 27.35
CA LYS A 632 -10.16 -14.39 27.54
C LYS A 632 -9.52 -13.16 26.89
N ASP A 633 -9.89 -12.82 25.65
CA ASP A 633 -9.42 -11.60 24.98
C ASP A 633 -9.77 -10.34 25.80
N GLN A 634 -11.00 -10.25 26.31
CA GLN A 634 -11.44 -9.15 27.20
C GLN A 634 -10.65 -9.10 28.51
N PHE A 635 -10.28 -10.26 29.08
CA PHE A 635 -9.45 -10.31 30.27
C PHE A 635 -8.06 -9.71 30.01
N ILE A 636 -7.44 -10.05 28.87
CA ILE A 636 -6.14 -9.50 28.46
C ILE A 636 -6.24 -7.99 28.21
N GLU A 637 -7.25 -7.54 27.47
CA GLU A 637 -7.52 -6.12 27.23
C GLU A 637 -7.62 -5.32 28.55
N GLN A 638 -8.42 -5.81 29.50
CA GLN A 638 -8.57 -5.17 30.81
C GLN A 638 -7.28 -5.19 31.63
N PHE A 639 -6.52 -6.29 31.57
CA PHE A 639 -5.25 -6.41 32.27
C PHE A 639 -4.25 -5.36 31.76
N VAL A 640 -4.08 -5.24 30.44
CA VAL A 640 -3.19 -4.25 29.83
C VAL A 640 -3.67 -2.83 30.13
N ASN A 641 -4.96 -2.54 29.94
CA ASN A 641 -5.53 -1.21 30.25
C ASN A 641 -5.29 -0.78 31.70
N ASN A 642 -5.42 -1.70 32.67
CA ASN A 642 -5.14 -1.43 34.08
C ASN A 642 -3.65 -1.18 34.33
N ALA A 643 -2.76 -1.84 33.58
CA ALA A 643 -1.32 -1.65 33.71
C ALA A 643 -0.83 -0.31 33.14
N ILE A 644 -1.45 0.17 32.06
CA ILE A 644 -1.03 1.40 31.37
C ILE A 644 -1.70 2.67 31.92
N ALA A 645 -2.89 2.57 32.54
CA ALA A 645 -3.61 3.73 33.09
C ALA A 645 -2.80 4.56 34.10
N PRO A 646 -2.01 3.98 35.04
CA PRO A 646 -1.16 4.76 35.95
C PRO A 646 -0.04 5.55 35.26
N LEU A 647 0.31 5.18 34.02
CA LEU A 647 1.31 5.86 33.20
C LEU A 647 0.70 7.03 32.39
N GLY A 648 -0.63 7.18 32.45
CA GLY A 648 -1.38 8.18 31.69
C GLY A 648 -1.50 7.84 30.20
N TYR A 649 -1.37 6.57 29.82
CA TYR A 649 -1.51 6.11 28.44
C TYR A 649 -2.99 5.88 28.08
N ASP A 650 -3.31 6.04 26.81
CA ASP A 650 -4.67 5.82 26.31
C ASP A 650 -5.01 4.31 26.34
N PRO A 651 -6.24 3.94 26.74
CA PRO A 651 -6.68 2.55 26.74
C PRO A 651 -6.71 1.98 25.32
N ILE A 652 -6.47 0.68 25.20
CA ILE A 652 -6.56 -0.05 23.93
C ILE A 652 -7.90 0.23 23.24
N GLY A 653 -7.81 0.53 21.95
CA GLY A 653 -8.95 0.74 21.06
C GLY A 653 -8.88 2.08 20.35
N LEU A 654 -9.86 2.33 19.48
CA LEU A 654 -10.00 3.60 18.78
C LEU A 654 -11.17 4.43 19.31
N GLN A 655 -11.94 3.90 20.27
CA GLN A 655 -13.09 4.60 20.84
C GLN A 655 -12.63 5.86 21.59
N ASN A 656 -13.34 6.96 21.39
CA ASN A 656 -13.04 8.27 21.99
C ASN A 656 -11.67 8.87 21.58
N SER A 657 -11.06 8.35 20.51
CA SER A 657 -9.89 8.96 19.87
C SER A 657 -10.31 9.91 18.72
N PRO A 658 -9.40 10.76 18.21
CA PRO A 658 -9.65 11.56 17.00
C PRO A 658 -9.79 10.74 15.71
N ILE A 659 -9.56 9.43 15.76
CA ILE A 659 -9.64 8.55 14.60
C ILE A 659 -11.10 8.21 14.30
N ASN A 660 -11.59 8.64 13.13
CA ASN A 660 -12.95 8.38 12.68
C ASN A 660 -13.12 6.90 12.28
N SER A 661 -13.37 6.05 13.27
CA SER A 661 -13.46 4.60 13.12
C SER A 661 -14.83 4.04 13.51
N THR A 662 -15.17 2.86 13.00
CA THR A 662 -16.35 2.10 13.41
C THR A 662 -15.99 0.62 13.48
N LEU A 663 -16.11 0.03 14.67
CA LEU A 663 -15.98 -1.41 14.88
C LEU A 663 -17.22 -2.14 14.32
N LEU A 664 -17.01 -3.07 13.41
CA LEU A 664 -18.07 -3.83 12.74
C LEU A 664 -18.27 -5.22 13.34
N ARG A 665 -17.18 -5.89 13.73
CA ARG A 665 -17.20 -7.24 14.31
C ARG A 665 -16.05 -7.43 15.28
N GLY A 666 -16.27 -8.23 16.33
CA GLY A 666 -15.23 -8.62 17.27
C GLY A 666 -14.87 -7.49 18.25
N SER A 667 -13.57 -7.30 18.46
CA SER A 667 -12.97 -6.27 19.32
C SER A 667 -11.64 -5.81 18.72
N TYR A 668 -11.02 -4.79 19.32
CA TYR A 668 -9.68 -4.33 18.97
C TYR A 668 -8.55 -5.21 19.55
N VAL A 669 -8.90 -6.35 20.16
CA VAL A 669 -7.95 -7.31 20.75
C VAL A 669 -8.31 -8.73 20.33
N SER A 670 -7.34 -9.45 19.77
CA SER A 670 -7.41 -10.91 19.57
C SER A 670 -6.09 -11.55 19.96
N ALA A 671 -6.03 -12.10 21.17
CA ALA A 671 -4.81 -12.55 21.82
C ALA A 671 -4.67 -14.08 21.87
N HIS A 672 -5.64 -14.82 21.32
CA HIS A 672 -5.75 -16.29 21.46
C HIS A 672 -5.89 -17.02 20.12
N THR A 673 -5.58 -16.37 19.01
CA THR A 673 -5.72 -16.93 17.66
C THR A 673 -4.43 -16.80 16.88
N TYR A 674 -4.19 -17.75 15.98
CA TYR A 674 -3.24 -17.56 14.87
C TYR A 674 -3.98 -16.96 13.69
N GLY A 675 -3.35 -16.08 12.91
CA GLY A 675 -4.07 -15.33 11.91
C GLY A 675 -3.24 -14.35 11.09
N TRP A 676 -3.94 -13.53 10.31
CA TRP A 676 -3.38 -12.46 9.50
C TRP A 676 -4.41 -11.34 9.33
N THR A 677 -3.96 -10.15 8.93
CA THR A 677 -4.84 -8.98 8.75
C THR A 677 -4.87 -8.50 7.31
N GLU A 678 -6.08 -8.34 6.77
CA GLU A 678 -6.37 -7.74 5.47
C GLU A 678 -6.68 -6.25 5.63
N PHE A 679 -6.16 -5.43 4.72
CA PHE A 679 -6.44 -4.01 4.58
C PHE A 679 -7.04 -3.77 3.21
N GLU A 680 -8.19 -3.11 3.14
CA GLU A 680 -8.89 -2.81 1.90
C GLU A 680 -9.29 -1.32 1.85
N ILE A 681 -8.79 -0.60 0.85
CA ILE A 681 -9.13 0.80 0.60
C ILE A 681 -10.16 0.86 -0.51
N ASN A 682 -11.31 1.47 -0.23
CA ASN A 682 -12.33 1.72 -1.23
C ASN A 682 -11.86 2.79 -2.24
N PRO A 683 -11.87 2.53 -3.56
CA PRO A 683 -11.39 3.49 -4.56
C PRO A 683 -12.11 4.84 -4.53
N GLN A 684 -13.42 4.85 -4.23
CA GLN A 684 -14.28 6.03 -4.35
C GLN A 684 -14.29 6.88 -3.08
N THR A 685 -14.51 6.24 -1.93
CA THR A 685 -14.64 6.91 -0.63
C THR A 685 -13.32 6.99 0.13
N GLN A 686 -12.32 6.21 -0.30
CA GLN A 686 -11.04 6.03 0.39
C GLN A 686 -11.18 5.52 1.83
N GLN A 687 -12.35 4.99 2.21
CA GLN A 687 -12.52 4.31 3.50
C GLN A 687 -11.59 3.09 3.54
N LEU A 688 -10.84 2.96 4.64
CA LEU A 688 -10.02 1.80 4.95
C LEU A 688 -10.84 0.80 5.76
N ARG A 689 -11.02 -0.41 5.25
CA ARG A 689 -11.52 -1.57 5.99
C ARG A 689 -10.33 -2.40 6.45
N VAL A 690 -10.34 -2.80 7.71
CA VAL A 690 -9.33 -3.68 8.31
C VAL A 690 -10.04 -4.93 8.82
N THR A 691 -9.58 -6.10 8.40
CA THR A 691 -10.20 -7.40 8.72
C THR A 691 -9.13 -8.37 9.18
N THR A 692 -9.19 -8.79 10.44
CA THR A 692 -8.31 -9.83 10.98
C THR A 692 -8.99 -11.18 10.87
N TYR A 693 -8.32 -12.10 10.16
CA TYR A 693 -8.70 -13.50 10.07
C TYR A 693 -7.93 -14.31 11.09
N GLY A 694 -8.58 -15.29 11.71
CA GLY A 694 -7.91 -16.18 12.65
C GLY A 694 -8.54 -17.56 12.79
N ILE A 695 -7.72 -18.47 13.30
CA ILE A 695 -8.06 -19.83 13.74
C ILE A 695 -7.71 -19.98 15.22
N ASP A 696 -8.28 -20.98 15.88
CA ASP A 696 -7.80 -21.35 17.23
C ASP A 696 -6.34 -21.82 17.15
N SER A 697 -5.53 -21.44 18.15
CA SER A 697 -4.10 -21.80 18.21
C SER A 697 -3.89 -23.30 18.43
N TYR A 698 -2.66 -23.79 18.20
CA TYR A 698 -2.28 -25.18 18.41
C TYR A 698 -0.80 -25.35 18.74
N THR A 699 -0.47 -26.45 19.42
CA THR A 699 0.92 -26.79 19.80
C THR A 699 1.51 -27.82 18.84
N GLU A 700 2.84 -28.00 18.88
CA GLU A 700 3.52 -29.06 18.11
C GLU A 700 3.02 -30.46 18.50
N GLU A 701 2.72 -30.68 19.78
CA GLU A 701 2.17 -31.95 20.28
C GLU A 701 0.80 -32.25 19.69
N GLN A 702 -0.09 -31.25 19.62
CA GLN A 702 -1.41 -31.38 19.01
C GLN A 702 -1.31 -31.66 17.50
N LEU A 703 -0.41 -30.94 16.81
CA LEU A 703 -0.14 -31.15 15.39
C LEU A 703 0.36 -32.57 15.12
N LYS A 704 1.30 -33.09 15.92
CA LYS A 704 1.80 -34.47 15.79
C LYS A 704 0.72 -35.51 16.08
N ALA A 705 -0.15 -35.24 17.05
CA ALA A 705 -1.21 -36.17 17.45
C ALA A 705 -2.33 -36.27 16.41
N ASN A 706 -2.74 -35.15 15.77
CA ASN A 706 -3.80 -35.15 14.77
C ASN A 706 -3.58 -34.09 13.67
N PRO A 707 -2.66 -34.33 12.72
CA PRO A 707 -2.36 -33.38 11.66
C PRO A 707 -3.58 -32.98 10.82
N SER A 708 -4.47 -33.94 10.54
CA SER A 708 -5.65 -33.70 9.70
C SER A 708 -6.64 -32.71 10.32
N GLU A 709 -6.78 -32.68 11.65
CA GLU A 709 -7.66 -31.72 12.32
C GLU A 709 -7.09 -30.29 12.19
N ILE A 710 -5.81 -30.10 12.48
CA ILE A 710 -5.13 -28.80 12.35
C ILE A 710 -5.21 -28.28 10.92
N ILE A 711 -4.83 -29.11 9.93
CA ILE A 711 -4.79 -28.70 8.52
C ILE A 711 -6.18 -28.34 7.97
N SER A 712 -7.24 -28.90 8.54
CA SER A 712 -8.62 -28.62 8.12
C SER A 712 -9.21 -27.33 8.72
N ARG A 713 -8.49 -26.66 9.63
CA ARG A 713 -8.95 -25.39 10.22
C ARG A 713 -9.01 -24.31 9.14
N THR A 714 -10.10 -23.56 9.13
CA THR A 714 -10.34 -22.49 8.15
C THR A 714 -10.34 -21.13 8.86
N PRO A 715 -9.59 -20.13 8.36
CA PRO A 715 -9.59 -18.80 8.95
C PRO A 715 -10.97 -18.16 8.94
N THR A 716 -11.36 -17.53 10.05
CA THR A 716 -12.63 -16.79 10.21
C THR A 716 -12.36 -15.36 10.65
N VAL A 717 -13.28 -14.43 10.36
CA VAL A 717 -13.12 -13.03 10.81
C VAL A 717 -13.26 -12.95 12.32
N VAL A 718 -12.18 -12.57 13.00
CA VAL A 718 -12.12 -12.39 14.47
C VAL A 718 -12.22 -10.92 14.89
N SER A 719 -11.80 -9.99 14.02
CA SER A 719 -11.96 -8.55 14.19
C SER A 719 -12.21 -7.88 12.84
N GLU A 720 -13.09 -6.89 12.80
CA GLU A 720 -13.33 -6.07 11.61
C GLU A 720 -13.76 -4.66 12.00
N PHE A 721 -13.10 -3.66 11.41
CA PHE A 721 -13.46 -2.26 11.59
C PHE A 721 -13.19 -1.46 10.31
N VAL A 722 -13.76 -0.26 10.24
CA VAL A 722 -13.49 0.71 9.17
C VAL A 722 -12.96 2.01 9.75
N VAL A 723 -12.10 2.70 9.00
CA VAL A 723 -11.60 4.04 9.30
C VAL A 723 -11.87 4.94 8.10
N ASN A 724 -12.51 6.06 8.35
CA ASN A 724 -12.76 7.08 7.33
C ASN A 724 -11.58 8.05 7.28
N PRO A 725 -11.04 8.35 6.09
CA PRO A 725 -9.94 9.28 5.97
C PRO A 725 -10.40 10.70 6.30
N GLN A 726 -9.48 11.54 6.75
CA GLN A 726 -9.73 12.96 7.01
C GLN A 726 -9.73 13.77 5.69
N LEU A 727 -10.74 13.53 4.85
CA LEU A 727 -10.96 14.24 3.59
C LEU A 727 -12.29 14.98 3.63
N VAL A 728 -12.32 16.15 3.00
CA VAL A 728 -13.56 16.89 2.70
C VAL A 728 -13.65 17.07 1.20
N ARG A 729 -14.70 16.51 0.59
CA ARG A 729 -14.98 16.69 -0.84
C ARG A 729 -15.77 17.98 -1.05
N PHE A 730 -15.10 18.97 -1.63
CA PHE A 730 -15.69 20.22 -2.09
C PHE A 730 -16.03 20.10 -3.58
N ALA A 731 -17.25 20.46 -3.97
CA ALA A 731 -17.71 20.35 -5.34
C ALA A 731 -18.46 21.59 -5.81
N THR A 732 -18.42 21.84 -7.11
CA THR A 732 -19.33 22.73 -7.81
C THR A 732 -19.99 22.00 -8.97
N PHE A 733 -21.25 22.35 -9.25
CA PHE A 733 -21.97 21.85 -10.40
C PHE A 733 -22.91 22.94 -10.91
N ASN A 734 -22.57 23.55 -12.06
CA ASN A 734 -23.59 24.25 -12.82
C ASN A 734 -24.57 23.21 -13.36
N ALA A 735 -25.80 23.23 -12.84
CA ALA A 735 -26.77 22.17 -13.07
C ALA A 735 -27.91 22.60 -14.02
N SER A 736 -27.87 23.84 -14.51
CA SER A 736 -28.90 24.44 -15.36
C SER A 736 -30.32 24.19 -14.84
N LEU A 737 -30.46 24.31 -13.52
CA LEU A 737 -31.73 24.20 -12.78
C LEU A 737 -32.42 25.58 -12.70
N ASN A 738 -32.19 26.42 -13.69
CA ASN A 738 -32.89 27.68 -13.90
C ASN A 738 -34.08 27.46 -14.86
N ARG A 739 -35.07 28.34 -14.80
CA ARG A 739 -36.24 28.25 -15.68
C ARG A 739 -36.54 29.58 -16.35
N ASN A 740 -37.41 29.54 -17.36
CA ASN A 740 -37.79 30.75 -18.11
C ASN A 740 -38.86 31.57 -17.38
N SER A 741 -39.54 30.98 -16.39
CA SER A 741 -40.59 31.64 -15.60
C SER A 741 -40.38 31.49 -14.10
N GLU A 742 -40.68 32.54 -13.35
CA GLU A 742 -40.52 32.57 -11.90
C GLU A 742 -41.36 31.47 -11.21
N GLY A 743 -40.71 30.63 -10.40
CA GLY A 743 -41.35 29.55 -9.65
C GLY A 743 -41.60 28.26 -10.43
N GLU A 744 -41.22 28.20 -11.70
CA GLU A 744 -41.27 26.96 -12.48
C GLU A 744 -40.34 25.88 -11.89
N LEU A 745 -39.16 26.26 -11.38
CA LEU A 745 -38.24 25.33 -10.72
C LEU A 745 -38.89 24.64 -9.51
N ILE A 746 -39.63 25.39 -8.70
CA ILE A 746 -40.38 24.83 -7.55
C ILE A 746 -41.39 23.78 -8.05
N ARG A 747 -42.10 24.07 -9.16
CA ARG A 747 -43.06 23.13 -9.75
C ARG A 747 -42.37 21.85 -10.21
N ASP A 748 -41.24 21.97 -10.90
CA ASP A 748 -40.45 20.82 -11.37
C ASP A 748 -39.96 19.96 -10.22
N LEU A 749 -39.42 20.58 -9.17
CA LEU A 749 -38.88 19.89 -8.01
C LEU A 749 -39.98 19.35 -7.07
N SER A 750 -41.22 19.86 -7.16
CA SER A 750 -42.32 19.45 -6.29
C SER A 750 -42.76 17.99 -6.49
N THR A 751 -42.52 17.43 -7.68
CA THR A 751 -42.77 16.01 -7.99
C THR A 751 -41.44 15.29 -8.15
N PRO A 752 -41.23 14.06 -7.63
CA PRO A 752 -39.93 13.37 -7.68
C PRO A 752 -39.60 12.72 -9.05
N ASN A 753 -40.14 13.27 -10.14
CA ASN A 753 -40.10 12.68 -11.49
C ASN A 753 -39.48 13.58 -12.56
N ASN A 754 -39.00 14.77 -12.22
CA ASN A 754 -38.31 15.61 -13.21
C ASN A 754 -37.00 14.93 -13.65
N ALA A 755 -36.87 14.65 -14.95
CA ALA A 755 -35.76 13.85 -15.48
C ALA A 755 -34.40 14.50 -15.24
N GLN A 756 -34.27 15.81 -15.48
CA GLN A 756 -33.04 16.57 -15.27
C GLN A 756 -32.64 16.55 -13.80
N ALA A 757 -33.56 16.86 -12.89
CA ALA A 757 -33.29 16.86 -11.45
C ALA A 757 -32.86 15.47 -10.93
N LYS A 758 -33.40 14.37 -11.50
CA LYS A 758 -32.93 13.01 -11.19
C LYS A 758 -31.52 12.76 -11.69
N ALA A 759 -31.17 13.21 -12.90
CA ALA A 759 -29.83 13.06 -13.45
C ALA A 759 -28.79 13.87 -12.64
N VAL A 760 -29.14 15.11 -12.26
CA VAL A 760 -28.33 15.96 -11.37
C VAL A 760 -28.14 15.28 -10.00
N ALA A 761 -29.22 14.81 -9.38
CA ALA A 761 -29.14 14.14 -8.09
C ALA A 761 -28.36 12.82 -8.15
N GLU A 762 -28.52 12.00 -9.20
CA GLU A 762 -27.72 10.79 -9.38
C GLU A 762 -26.24 11.13 -9.50
N THR A 763 -25.88 12.15 -10.28
CA THR A 763 -24.49 12.61 -10.44
C THR A 763 -23.87 13.01 -9.10
N ILE A 764 -24.60 13.79 -8.29
CA ILE A 764 -24.18 14.17 -6.93
C ILE A 764 -24.09 12.94 -6.02
N GLN A 765 -25.02 11.99 -6.10
CA GLN A 765 -25.02 10.76 -5.29
C GLN A 765 -23.91 9.77 -5.68
N ARG A 766 -23.47 9.75 -6.94
CA ARG A 766 -22.30 8.97 -7.37
C ARG A 766 -21.00 9.63 -6.91
N THR A 767 -20.97 10.96 -6.87
CA THR A 767 -19.79 11.73 -6.49
C THR A 767 -19.68 11.94 -4.97
N GLN A 768 -20.76 11.83 -4.20
CA GLN A 768 -20.76 11.97 -2.73
C GLN A 768 -20.03 13.21 -2.16
N PRO A 769 -20.25 14.44 -2.65
CA PRO A 769 -19.57 15.61 -2.10
C PRO A 769 -20.04 15.93 -0.67
N ASP A 770 -19.13 16.39 0.19
CA ASP A 770 -19.49 16.84 1.54
C ASP A 770 -20.03 18.27 1.54
N VAL A 771 -19.56 19.07 0.59
CA VAL A 771 -20.03 20.43 0.32
C VAL A 771 -20.19 20.57 -1.19
N VAL A 772 -21.37 20.99 -1.66
CA VAL A 772 -21.63 21.22 -3.08
C VAL A 772 -22.30 22.56 -3.31
N LEU A 773 -21.72 23.36 -4.20
CA LEU A 773 -22.33 24.56 -4.78
C LEU A 773 -23.03 24.17 -6.09
N ILE A 774 -24.32 24.46 -6.19
CA ILE A 774 -25.09 24.33 -7.43
C ILE A 774 -25.24 25.72 -8.04
N ASN A 775 -24.72 25.90 -9.25
CA ASN A 775 -24.91 27.10 -10.06
C ASN A 775 -26.14 26.93 -10.96
N GLU A 776 -26.67 28.06 -11.44
CA GLU A 776 -27.94 28.14 -12.18
C GLU A 776 -29.12 27.53 -11.42
N PHE A 777 -29.29 27.95 -10.17
CA PHE A 777 -30.41 27.53 -9.33
C PHE A 777 -31.28 28.75 -9.01
N ASP A 778 -32.53 28.78 -9.49
CA ASP A 778 -33.40 29.93 -9.29
C ASP A 778 -33.65 30.21 -7.80
N TYR A 779 -33.46 31.47 -7.39
CA TYR A 779 -33.73 31.94 -6.04
C TYR A 779 -35.24 32.03 -5.77
N ASP A 780 -35.64 31.59 -4.58
CA ASP A 780 -36.98 31.84 -4.04
C ASP A 780 -36.94 32.05 -2.51
N ASN A 781 -38.01 32.63 -1.97
CA ASN A 781 -38.22 32.84 -0.54
C ASN A 781 -39.61 32.35 -0.08
N ARG A 782 -40.16 31.33 -0.76
CA ARG A 782 -41.56 30.89 -0.63
C ARG A 782 -41.75 29.75 0.38
N GLY A 783 -40.68 29.24 0.97
CA GLY A 783 -40.68 28.22 2.00
C GLY A 783 -41.06 28.76 3.38
N PRO A 784 -41.21 27.88 4.39
CA PRO A 784 -41.54 28.26 5.75
C PRO A 784 -40.55 29.29 6.32
N ASN A 785 -41.05 30.29 7.05
CA ASN A 785 -40.25 31.38 7.63
C ASN A 785 -39.41 32.18 6.62
N GLY A 786 -39.82 32.22 5.35
CA GLY A 786 -39.10 32.94 4.29
C GLY A 786 -37.85 32.22 3.77
N SER A 787 -37.75 30.90 3.99
CA SER A 787 -36.72 30.05 3.39
C SER A 787 -37.02 29.75 1.91
N SER A 788 -36.08 29.16 1.18
CA SER A 788 -36.31 28.71 -0.20
C SER A 788 -37.01 27.35 -0.24
N GLU A 789 -38.13 27.29 -0.96
CA GLU A 789 -38.86 26.05 -1.20
C GLU A 789 -38.16 25.18 -2.24
N ALA A 790 -37.55 25.75 -3.29
CA ALA A 790 -36.79 24.99 -4.28
C ALA A 790 -35.59 24.28 -3.63
N LEU A 791 -34.82 24.99 -2.79
CA LEU A 791 -33.66 24.44 -2.06
C LEU A 791 -34.06 23.24 -1.19
N ARG A 792 -35.24 23.30 -0.58
CA ARG A 792 -35.80 22.22 0.22
C ARG A 792 -36.24 21.04 -0.65
N LEU A 793 -36.98 21.30 -1.73
CA LEU A 793 -37.52 20.26 -2.60
C LEU A 793 -36.45 19.45 -3.32
N LEU A 794 -35.38 20.07 -3.83
CA LEU A 794 -34.27 19.32 -4.43
C LEU A 794 -33.65 18.35 -3.43
N ALA A 795 -33.42 18.80 -2.19
CA ALA A 795 -32.84 17.94 -1.17
C ALA A 795 -33.77 16.80 -0.77
N ASP A 796 -35.02 17.10 -0.46
CA ASP A 796 -35.95 16.14 0.14
C ASP A 796 -36.48 15.13 -0.90
N ASN A 797 -36.76 15.57 -2.12
CA ASN A 797 -37.37 14.71 -3.16
C ASN A 797 -36.33 13.97 -4.02
N TYR A 798 -35.09 14.48 -4.11
CA TYR A 798 -34.09 13.95 -5.04
C TYR A 798 -32.79 13.55 -4.35
N LEU A 799 -32.14 14.43 -3.59
CA LEU A 799 -30.82 14.11 -2.99
C LEU A 799 -30.93 13.03 -1.90
N SER A 800 -31.94 13.12 -1.02
CA SER A 800 -32.17 12.13 0.04
C SER A 800 -32.91 10.87 -0.44
N VAL A 801 -33.14 10.73 -1.75
CA VAL A 801 -33.83 9.59 -2.35
C VAL A 801 -32.91 8.93 -3.37
N SER A 802 -32.68 7.61 -3.26
CA SER A 802 -31.76 6.90 -4.16
C SER A 802 -32.20 7.03 -5.63
N GLN A 803 -31.29 7.48 -6.48
CA GLN A 803 -31.47 7.50 -7.94
C GLN A 803 -30.73 6.32 -8.55
N ASN A 804 -31.45 5.39 -9.19
CA ASN A 804 -30.88 4.22 -9.88
C ASN A 804 -29.85 3.41 -9.04
N GLY A 805 -30.16 3.22 -7.75
CA GLY A 805 -29.32 2.46 -6.82
C GLY A 805 -28.08 3.22 -6.30
N ALA A 806 -27.92 4.50 -6.64
CA ALA A 806 -26.91 5.35 -6.03
C ALA A 806 -27.25 5.65 -4.57
N THR A 807 -26.23 5.76 -3.71
CA THR A 807 -26.40 6.03 -2.28
C THR A 807 -27.01 7.41 -2.07
N PRO A 808 -28.17 7.55 -1.38
CA PRO A 808 -28.75 8.85 -1.07
C PRO A 808 -27.78 9.74 -0.27
N ILE A 809 -27.91 11.06 -0.42
CA ILE A 809 -27.09 12.02 0.30
C ILE A 809 -27.95 13.02 1.05
N ASN A 810 -27.58 13.30 2.31
CA ASN A 810 -28.30 14.25 3.15
C ASN A 810 -27.41 15.42 3.53
N TYR A 811 -27.94 16.63 3.36
CA TYR A 811 -27.28 17.88 3.71
C TYR A 811 -28.10 18.62 4.79
N PRO A 812 -27.69 18.50 6.07
CA PRO A 812 -28.36 19.17 7.18
C PRO A 812 -28.24 20.69 7.13
N PHE A 813 -27.22 21.23 6.46
CA PHE A 813 -27.00 22.67 6.33
C PHE A 813 -27.13 23.09 4.87
N ARG A 814 -27.89 24.16 4.64
CA ARG A 814 -28.25 24.64 3.31
C ARG A 814 -28.25 26.16 3.32
N TYR A 815 -27.78 26.78 2.26
CA TYR A 815 -27.76 28.23 2.14
C TYR A 815 -28.08 28.69 0.73
N ILE A 816 -28.85 29.77 0.64
CA ILE A 816 -29.21 30.46 -0.59
C ILE A 816 -29.47 31.93 -0.26
N ALA A 817 -29.16 32.83 -1.19
CA ALA A 817 -29.37 34.26 -1.04
C ALA A 817 -29.85 34.91 -2.36
N PRO A 818 -30.43 36.13 -2.30
CA PRO A 818 -30.81 36.87 -3.49
C PRO A 818 -29.65 37.09 -4.47
N SER A 819 -29.95 37.03 -5.75
CA SER A 819 -29.01 37.29 -6.86
C SER A 819 -29.29 38.67 -7.48
N ASN A 820 -28.30 39.24 -8.19
CA ASN A 820 -28.47 40.46 -8.98
C ASN A 820 -29.14 40.22 -10.34
N THR A 821 -29.23 38.96 -10.76
CA THR A 821 -29.90 38.54 -12.00
C THR A 821 -31.39 38.89 -11.99
N GLY A 822 -31.82 39.54 -13.07
CA GLY A 822 -33.21 39.95 -13.27
C GLY A 822 -33.72 40.98 -12.26
N VAL A 823 -32.87 41.60 -11.45
CA VAL A 823 -33.24 42.75 -10.61
C VAL A 823 -33.14 44.01 -11.45
N ALA A 824 -34.27 44.64 -11.76
CA ALA A 824 -34.32 45.85 -12.57
C ALA A 824 -33.42 46.97 -12.00
N SER A 825 -32.57 47.56 -12.84
CA SER A 825 -31.67 48.65 -12.43
C SER A 825 -32.36 50.02 -12.42
N GLY A 826 -33.38 50.19 -13.28
CA GLY A 826 -34.03 51.47 -13.54
C GLY A 826 -33.31 52.34 -14.57
N PHE A 827 -32.29 51.82 -15.24
CA PHE A 827 -31.49 52.49 -16.27
C PHE A 827 -31.42 51.67 -17.56
N ASP A 828 -31.04 52.31 -18.66
CA ASP A 828 -30.86 51.73 -20.01
C ASP A 828 -29.40 51.26 -20.12
N LEU A 829 -29.11 50.05 -19.66
CA LEU A 829 -27.73 49.59 -19.46
C LEU A 829 -27.08 49.06 -20.75
N ASP A 830 -27.88 48.79 -21.77
CA ASP A 830 -27.43 48.38 -23.11
C ASP A 830 -27.47 49.53 -24.14
N ASN A 831 -27.86 50.74 -23.72
CA ASN A 831 -27.95 51.95 -24.54
C ASN A 831 -28.83 51.78 -25.79
N ASN A 832 -29.90 50.97 -25.70
CA ASN A 832 -30.82 50.75 -26.82
C ASN A 832 -31.88 51.87 -26.98
N GLY A 833 -31.92 52.83 -26.04
CA GLY A 833 -32.82 53.97 -26.01
C GLY A 833 -34.12 53.75 -25.21
N SER A 834 -34.25 52.63 -24.50
CA SER A 834 -35.44 52.28 -23.71
C SER A 834 -35.07 51.66 -22.36
N VAL A 835 -35.68 52.14 -21.27
CA VAL A 835 -35.56 51.52 -19.95
C VAL A 835 -36.69 50.51 -19.72
N VAL A 836 -36.36 49.25 -19.49
CA VAL A 836 -37.32 48.15 -19.31
C VAL A 836 -37.30 47.61 -17.88
N THR A 837 -38.29 47.99 -17.06
CA THR A 837 -38.39 47.56 -15.64
C THR A 837 -39.49 46.53 -15.37
N ASN A 838 -40.29 46.16 -16.37
CA ASN A 838 -41.40 45.23 -16.20
C ASN A 838 -40.93 43.80 -16.50
N THR A 839 -40.94 42.94 -15.48
CA THR A 839 -40.57 41.52 -15.58
C THR A 839 -41.29 40.83 -16.74
N GLY A 840 -40.55 40.11 -17.58
CA GLY A 840 -41.06 39.40 -18.76
C GLY A 840 -41.30 40.25 -20.01
N ALA A 841 -41.08 41.57 -19.98
CA ALA A 841 -41.10 42.39 -21.19
C ALA A 841 -39.85 42.14 -22.07
N PRO A 842 -39.94 42.22 -23.41
CA PRO A 842 -38.75 42.16 -24.28
C PRO A 842 -37.71 43.21 -23.86
N GLY A 843 -36.46 42.79 -23.72
CA GLY A 843 -35.36 43.66 -23.25
C GLY A 843 -35.19 43.75 -21.73
N TYR A 844 -36.09 43.17 -20.91
CA TYR A 844 -36.01 43.28 -19.44
C TYR A 844 -34.66 42.84 -18.86
N GLY A 845 -34.12 41.73 -19.35
CA GLY A 845 -32.83 41.22 -18.87
C GLY A 845 -31.65 42.13 -19.16
N ASN A 846 -31.72 42.94 -20.23
CA ASN A 846 -30.61 43.82 -20.62
C ASN A 846 -30.46 45.02 -19.67
N ASP A 847 -31.56 45.44 -19.03
CA ASP A 847 -31.59 46.57 -18.08
C ASP A 847 -31.59 46.14 -16.61
N ALA A 848 -31.45 44.84 -16.35
CA ALA A 848 -31.26 44.31 -15.00
C ALA A 848 -29.80 44.46 -14.54
N PHE A 849 -29.56 44.50 -13.23
CA PHE A 849 -28.19 44.56 -12.68
C PHE A 849 -27.30 43.40 -13.15
N GLY A 850 -27.89 42.24 -13.41
CA GLY A 850 -27.33 41.18 -14.24
C GLY A 850 -28.46 40.54 -15.05
N PHE A 851 -28.11 39.94 -16.19
CA PHE A 851 -29.11 39.40 -17.11
C PHE A 851 -30.00 38.34 -16.45
N GLY A 852 -31.31 38.49 -16.62
CA GLY A 852 -32.33 37.56 -16.14
C GLY A 852 -33.73 38.08 -16.44
N ASN A 853 -34.64 37.17 -16.76
CA ASN A 853 -36.02 37.48 -17.13
C ASN A 853 -36.93 37.73 -15.90
N PHE A 854 -36.48 37.35 -14.71
CA PHE A 854 -37.11 37.66 -13.43
C PHE A 854 -36.08 37.70 -12.28
N PRO A 855 -36.36 38.42 -11.18
CA PRO A 855 -35.46 38.51 -10.05
C PRO A 855 -35.10 37.13 -9.47
N GLY A 856 -33.80 36.80 -9.46
CA GLY A 856 -33.31 35.56 -8.88
C GLY A 856 -33.10 34.39 -9.86
N GLN A 857 -33.41 34.56 -11.15
CA GLN A 857 -33.08 33.56 -12.18
C GLN A 857 -31.57 33.28 -12.22
N PHE A 858 -31.10 32.05 -12.46
CA PHE A 858 -29.66 31.73 -12.52
C PHE A 858 -28.88 31.96 -11.21
N GLY A 859 -29.56 31.89 -10.06
CA GLY A 859 -28.91 32.01 -8.74
C GLY A 859 -27.98 30.84 -8.42
N MET A 860 -27.66 30.67 -7.13
CA MET A 860 -26.83 29.58 -6.64
C MET A 860 -27.46 28.92 -5.42
N ALA A 861 -27.12 27.67 -5.14
CA ALA A 861 -27.55 26.96 -3.94
C ALA A 861 -26.38 26.20 -3.31
N LEU A 862 -26.17 26.37 -1.99
CA LEU A 862 -25.14 25.66 -1.25
C LEU A 862 -25.77 24.56 -0.38
N TYR A 863 -25.20 23.36 -0.46
CA TYR A 863 -25.50 22.24 0.41
C TYR A 863 -24.23 21.78 1.14
N SER A 864 -24.33 21.56 2.46
CA SER A 864 -23.18 21.20 3.29
C SER A 864 -23.54 20.16 4.35
N LYS A 865 -22.66 19.17 4.53
CA LYS A 865 -22.68 18.25 5.68
C LYS A 865 -22.16 18.90 6.96
N TYR A 866 -21.40 19.98 6.82
CA TYR A 866 -20.78 20.73 7.92
C TYR A 866 -21.57 21.98 8.29
N PRO A 867 -21.63 22.34 9.60
CA PRO A 867 -22.34 23.53 10.06
C PRO A 867 -21.89 24.81 9.34
N ILE A 868 -22.86 25.58 8.86
CA ILE A 868 -22.64 26.92 8.30
C ILE A 868 -22.67 27.94 9.43
N LYS A 869 -21.67 28.82 9.48
CA LYS A 869 -21.60 29.93 10.44
C LYS A 869 -22.40 31.12 9.94
N PHE A 870 -23.73 31.02 9.99
CA PHE A 870 -24.66 32.00 9.38
C PHE A 870 -24.42 33.46 9.79
N ASN A 871 -23.98 33.71 11.03
CA ASN A 871 -23.73 35.07 11.54
C ASN A 871 -22.42 35.70 10.99
N GLU A 872 -21.58 34.90 10.33
CA GLU A 872 -20.29 35.33 9.78
C GLU A 872 -20.32 35.43 8.25
N ILE A 873 -21.43 35.05 7.61
CA ILE A 873 -21.58 35.10 6.15
C ILE A 873 -21.46 36.54 5.64
N ARG A 874 -20.68 36.72 4.57
CA ARG A 874 -20.59 37.99 3.84
C ARG A 874 -21.12 37.80 2.43
N ARG A 875 -21.87 38.79 1.96
CA ARG A 875 -22.43 38.84 0.61
C ARG A 875 -21.99 40.13 -0.04
N PHE A 876 -21.64 40.07 -1.31
CA PHE A 876 -21.15 41.21 -2.07
C PHE A 876 -22.13 41.60 -3.18
N GLN A 877 -23.43 41.51 -2.89
CA GLN A 877 -24.49 41.82 -3.85
C GLN A 877 -24.49 43.32 -4.21
N ASN A 878 -24.30 44.19 -3.23
CA ASN A 878 -24.40 45.65 -3.37
C ASN A 878 -23.06 46.37 -3.55
N LEU A 879 -21.95 45.63 -3.74
CA LEU A 879 -20.66 46.21 -4.07
C LEU A 879 -20.74 46.86 -5.45
N LEU A 880 -20.40 48.15 -5.57
CA LEU A 880 -20.48 48.88 -6.84
C LEU A 880 -19.22 48.60 -7.68
N TRP A 881 -19.39 48.46 -9.00
CA TRP A 881 -18.26 48.18 -9.90
C TRP A 881 -17.23 49.31 -9.88
N LYS A 882 -17.70 50.56 -9.94
CA LYS A 882 -16.84 51.75 -9.89
C LYS A 882 -16.02 51.91 -8.60
N ASP A 883 -16.39 51.21 -7.52
CA ASP A 883 -15.68 51.32 -6.23
C ASP A 883 -14.44 50.41 -6.21
N MET A 884 -14.28 49.52 -7.19
CA MET A 884 -13.05 48.76 -7.40
C MET A 884 -11.93 49.69 -7.92
N PRO A 885 -10.76 49.73 -7.25
CA PRO A 885 -9.63 50.53 -7.71
C PRO A 885 -9.16 50.07 -9.09
N GLY A 886 -9.20 50.99 -10.06
CA GLY A 886 -8.85 50.69 -11.44
C GLY A 886 -9.80 49.68 -12.09
N ALA A 887 -11.10 49.73 -11.74
CA ALA A 887 -12.13 48.94 -12.41
C ALA A 887 -12.01 49.05 -13.93
N LEU A 888 -12.10 47.92 -14.62
CA LEU A 888 -12.06 47.81 -16.07
C LEU A 888 -13.44 48.14 -16.64
N LEU A 889 -13.86 49.40 -16.52
CA LEU A 889 -15.14 49.85 -17.04
C LEU A 889 -15.13 49.87 -18.59
N PRO A 890 -16.24 49.55 -19.27
CA PRO A 890 -16.27 49.47 -20.72
C PRO A 890 -16.28 50.85 -21.38
N ASP A 891 -15.64 50.94 -22.55
CA ASP A 891 -15.60 52.12 -23.40
C ASP A 891 -16.81 52.13 -24.35
N ASN A 892 -17.37 53.30 -24.63
CA ASN A 892 -18.34 53.43 -25.71
C ASN A 892 -17.62 53.53 -27.06
N PRO A 893 -17.80 52.58 -27.99
CA PRO A 893 -17.09 52.60 -29.28
C PRO A 893 -17.48 53.79 -30.17
N ALA A 894 -18.56 54.52 -29.85
CA ALA A 894 -18.98 55.73 -30.55
C ALA A 894 -18.24 56.99 -30.11
N THR A 895 -17.47 56.95 -29.02
CA THR A 895 -16.77 58.10 -28.44
C THR A 895 -15.28 57.79 -28.21
N PRO A 896 -14.42 58.81 -28.11
CA PRO A 896 -12.99 58.62 -27.81
C PRO A 896 -12.68 58.66 -26.30
N ALA A 897 -13.68 58.86 -25.44
CA ALA A 897 -13.45 58.97 -23.99
C ALA A 897 -13.42 57.57 -23.38
N PRO A 898 -12.48 57.27 -22.46
CA PRO A 898 -12.42 55.97 -21.82
C PRO A 898 -13.45 55.86 -20.69
N ASN A 899 -13.86 54.63 -20.39
CA ASN A 899 -14.77 54.21 -19.31
C ASN A 899 -16.11 54.94 -19.34
N ASP A 900 -16.65 55.22 -20.54
CA ASP A 900 -17.79 56.12 -20.72
C ASP A 900 -19.06 55.43 -21.26
N TRP A 901 -19.10 54.09 -21.29
CA TRP A 901 -20.32 53.35 -21.63
C TRP A 901 -21.47 53.66 -20.65
N TYR A 902 -21.16 53.71 -19.36
CA TYR A 902 -22.12 54.01 -18.30
C TYR A 902 -21.98 55.47 -17.84
N SER A 903 -23.11 56.14 -17.71
CA SER A 903 -23.21 57.47 -17.13
C SER A 903 -22.83 57.47 -15.63
N PRO A 904 -22.48 58.64 -15.06
CA PRO A 904 -22.25 58.76 -13.62
C PRO A 904 -23.44 58.34 -12.75
N ALA A 905 -24.67 58.45 -13.25
CA ALA A 905 -25.88 58.05 -12.53
C ALA A 905 -26.00 56.53 -12.47
N GLU A 906 -25.74 55.84 -13.59
CA GLU A 906 -25.71 54.37 -13.66
C GLU A 906 -24.61 53.80 -12.76
N LEU A 907 -23.39 54.34 -12.83
CA LEU A 907 -22.28 53.89 -11.99
C LEU A 907 -22.53 54.06 -10.48
N ASN A 908 -23.43 54.97 -10.08
CA ASN A 908 -23.81 55.12 -8.66
C ASN A 908 -24.68 53.96 -8.13
N VAL A 909 -25.25 53.14 -9.01
CA VAL A 909 -26.08 52.00 -8.64
C VAL A 909 -25.58 50.67 -9.20
N PHE A 910 -24.74 50.69 -10.24
CA PHE A 910 -24.34 49.49 -10.96
C PHE A 910 -23.36 48.64 -10.14
N ARG A 911 -23.79 47.40 -9.89
CA ARG A 911 -23.15 46.45 -8.97
C ARG A 911 -22.05 45.68 -9.71
N LEU A 912 -20.96 45.35 -9.04
CA LEU A 912 -19.91 44.50 -9.62
C LEU A 912 -20.45 43.10 -9.92
N SER A 913 -20.95 42.41 -8.88
CA SER A 913 -21.53 41.08 -9.03
C SER A 913 -22.71 41.09 -10.00
N SER A 914 -22.63 40.37 -11.11
CA SER A 914 -23.70 40.18 -12.09
C SER A 914 -24.75 39.20 -11.57
N LYS A 915 -24.32 38.09 -10.95
CA LYS A 915 -25.18 37.16 -10.25
C LYS A 915 -24.95 37.22 -8.74
N SER A 916 -23.85 36.66 -8.24
CA SER A 916 -23.57 36.61 -6.80
C SER A 916 -22.12 36.29 -6.46
N HIS A 917 -21.66 36.84 -5.32
CA HIS A 917 -20.42 36.49 -4.62
C HIS A 917 -20.72 36.37 -3.12
N TRP A 918 -20.40 35.21 -2.53
CA TRP A 918 -20.61 34.92 -1.10
C TRP A 918 -19.33 34.38 -0.45
N ASP A 919 -19.01 34.86 0.74
CA ASP A 919 -18.09 34.21 1.66
C ASP A 919 -18.92 33.51 2.75
N VAL A 920 -18.97 32.18 2.68
CA VAL A 920 -19.77 31.34 3.57
C VAL A 920 -18.83 30.46 4.41
N PRO A 921 -18.48 30.88 5.64
CA PRO A 921 -17.66 30.08 6.53
C PRO A 921 -18.41 28.85 7.05
N ILE A 922 -17.77 27.68 6.98
CA ILE A 922 -18.24 26.42 7.57
C ILE A 922 -17.29 25.92 8.66
N ASP A 923 -17.84 25.13 9.59
CA ASP A 923 -17.08 24.45 10.63
C ASP A 923 -16.82 22.98 10.26
N VAL A 924 -15.59 22.68 9.86
CA VAL A 924 -15.11 21.34 9.61
C VAL A 924 -14.32 20.87 10.83
N ASN A 925 -14.95 20.06 11.69
CA ASN A 925 -14.30 19.46 12.85
C ASN A 925 -13.57 20.46 13.78
N GLY A 926 -14.15 21.64 14.01
CA GLY A 926 -13.59 22.72 14.84
C GLY A 926 -12.74 23.73 14.07
N LYS A 927 -12.60 23.58 12.75
CA LYS A 927 -11.78 24.43 11.88
C LYS A 927 -12.67 25.19 10.90
N THR A 928 -12.38 26.48 10.74
CA THR A 928 -13.16 27.32 9.82
C THR A 928 -12.57 27.23 8.42
N VAL A 929 -13.41 26.84 7.46
CA VAL A 929 -13.09 26.92 6.03
C VAL A 929 -14.05 27.91 5.38
N HIS A 930 -13.52 28.93 4.73
CA HIS A 930 -14.29 29.93 3.99
C HIS A 930 -14.65 29.42 2.60
N LEU A 931 -15.93 29.25 2.31
CA LEU A 931 -16.40 28.93 0.96
C LEU A 931 -16.60 30.24 0.19
N LEU A 932 -15.75 30.50 -0.80
CA LEU A 932 -15.80 31.70 -1.64
C LEU A 932 -16.55 31.34 -2.93
N LEU A 933 -17.85 31.62 -2.94
CA LEU A 933 -18.81 31.10 -3.91
C LEU A 933 -19.18 32.18 -4.91
N SER A 934 -19.01 31.92 -6.21
CA SER A 934 -19.36 32.89 -7.24
C SER A 934 -19.96 32.28 -8.49
N HIS A 935 -20.69 33.13 -9.21
CA HIS A 935 -21.18 32.85 -10.55
C HIS A 935 -21.12 34.14 -11.37
N PRO A 936 -19.93 34.57 -11.84
CA PRO A 936 -19.78 35.74 -12.69
C PRO A 936 -20.56 35.61 -14.02
N THR A 937 -20.60 36.71 -14.76
CA THR A 937 -21.23 36.75 -16.08
C THR A 937 -20.39 35.96 -17.09
N PRO A 938 -20.99 35.27 -18.07
CA PRO A 938 -20.27 34.84 -19.27
C PRO A 938 -19.62 36.03 -19.96
N PRO A 939 -18.39 35.93 -20.49
CA PRO A 939 -17.66 37.04 -21.12
C PRO A 939 -18.13 37.35 -22.55
N VAL A 940 -19.33 36.92 -22.92
CA VAL A 940 -19.91 36.99 -24.27
C VAL A 940 -21.35 37.50 -24.20
N PHE A 941 -22.05 37.56 -25.35
CA PHE A 941 -23.44 38.04 -25.49
C PHE A 941 -23.63 39.57 -25.41
N ASP A 942 -22.64 40.32 -25.85
CA ASP A 942 -22.62 41.78 -25.95
C ASP A 942 -21.86 42.26 -27.21
N GLY A 943 -21.69 43.58 -27.35
CA GLY A 943 -21.08 44.20 -28.52
C GLY A 943 -19.58 44.53 -28.35
N PRO A 944 -19.00 45.30 -29.30
CA PRO A 944 -17.59 45.70 -29.27
C PRO A 944 -17.13 46.46 -28.02
N GLU A 945 -18.06 46.93 -27.19
CA GLU A 945 -17.79 47.54 -25.89
C GLU A 945 -17.28 46.56 -24.82
N ASP A 946 -17.47 45.24 -25.01
CA ASP A 946 -17.00 44.16 -24.12
C ASP A 946 -17.39 44.36 -22.64
N ARG A 947 -18.67 44.67 -22.37
CA ARG A 947 -19.21 44.85 -21.00
C ARG A 947 -19.04 43.59 -20.17
N ASN A 948 -19.34 42.45 -20.77
CA ASN A 948 -19.41 41.16 -20.11
C ASN A 948 -18.01 40.59 -19.88
N GLY A 949 -17.09 40.67 -20.85
CA GLY A 949 -15.71 40.22 -20.64
C GLY A 949 -14.98 41.09 -19.61
N THR A 950 -15.12 42.42 -19.70
CA THR A 950 -14.50 43.33 -18.72
C THR A 950 -15.10 43.19 -17.32
N ARG A 951 -16.41 42.95 -17.20
CA ARG A 951 -17.05 42.68 -15.91
C ARG A 951 -16.66 41.32 -15.35
N ASN A 952 -16.65 40.25 -16.15
CA ASN A 952 -16.19 38.91 -15.74
C ASN A 952 -14.76 38.97 -15.18
N HIS A 953 -13.89 39.74 -15.84
CA HIS A 953 -12.52 39.99 -15.37
C HIS A 953 -12.49 40.55 -13.94
N ASP A 954 -13.26 41.60 -13.67
CA ASP A 954 -13.29 42.25 -12.36
C ASP A 954 -14.06 41.44 -11.30
N GLU A 955 -15.07 40.68 -11.71
CA GLU A 955 -15.76 39.73 -10.82
C GLU A 955 -14.79 38.64 -10.32
N ILE A 956 -13.97 38.07 -11.20
CA ILE A 956 -12.93 37.10 -10.80
C ILE A 956 -11.83 37.79 -9.96
N ARG A 957 -11.44 39.01 -10.33
CA ARG A 957 -10.48 39.82 -9.58
C ARG A 957 -10.94 40.07 -8.14
N LEU A 958 -12.24 40.19 -7.89
CA LEU A 958 -12.78 40.36 -6.53
C LEU A 958 -12.23 39.29 -5.59
N TRP A 959 -12.21 38.02 -6.01
CA TRP A 959 -11.64 36.93 -5.21
C TRP A 959 -10.13 37.01 -5.08
N ALA A 960 -9.42 37.34 -6.15
CA ALA A 960 -7.97 37.53 -6.09
C ALA A 960 -7.57 38.61 -5.08
N ASP A 961 -8.28 39.75 -5.08
CA ASP A 961 -8.07 40.84 -4.13
C ASP A 961 -8.55 40.48 -2.72
N TYR A 962 -9.67 39.74 -2.60
CA TYR A 962 -10.25 39.34 -1.31
C TYR A 962 -9.33 38.43 -0.51
N ILE A 963 -8.68 37.45 -1.16
CA ILE A 963 -7.77 36.50 -0.50
C ILE A 963 -6.37 37.07 -0.28
N THR A 964 -5.99 38.12 -1.02
CA THR A 964 -4.64 38.68 -0.96
C THR A 964 -4.54 39.75 0.14
N PRO A 965 -3.71 39.55 1.18
CA PRO A 965 -3.59 40.51 2.28
C PRO A 965 -3.30 41.94 1.80
N GLY A 966 -4.16 42.89 2.19
CA GLY A 966 -4.02 44.31 1.89
C GLY A 966 -4.61 44.78 0.55
N GLN A 967 -4.99 43.89 -0.36
CA GLN A 967 -5.60 44.27 -1.64
C GLN A 967 -7.12 44.47 -1.53
N GLY A 968 -7.81 43.65 -0.73
CA GLY A 968 -9.26 43.74 -0.54
C GLY A 968 -9.78 44.89 0.35
N ASN A 969 -9.01 45.95 0.60
CA ASN A 969 -9.42 47.05 1.50
C ASN A 969 -10.66 47.82 1.01
N TYR A 970 -10.88 47.88 -0.30
CA TYR A 970 -12.04 48.53 -0.90
C TYR A 970 -13.32 47.67 -0.83
N ILE A 971 -13.17 46.36 -0.63
CA ILE A 971 -14.27 45.41 -0.67
C ILE A 971 -15.12 45.60 0.58
N TYR A 972 -16.41 45.88 0.38
CA TYR A 972 -17.41 45.91 1.44
C TYR A 972 -18.54 44.94 1.14
N ASP A 973 -19.03 44.26 2.17
CA ASP A 973 -20.22 43.42 2.05
C ASP A 973 -21.51 44.24 2.14
N ASP A 974 -22.66 43.58 1.96
CA ASP A 974 -23.98 44.21 1.99
C ASP A 974 -24.31 44.92 3.31
N ASN A 975 -23.61 44.58 4.40
CA ASN A 975 -23.74 45.23 5.70
C ASN A 975 -22.69 46.34 5.92
N ARG A 976 -21.97 46.73 4.86
CA ARG A 976 -20.88 47.73 4.87
C ARG A 976 -19.70 47.35 5.78
N ARG A 977 -19.43 46.05 5.98
CA ARG A 977 -18.18 45.61 6.59
C ARG A 977 -17.08 45.52 5.52
N PHE A 978 -16.00 46.26 5.73
CA PHE A 978 -14.88 46.40 4.81
C PHE A 978 -13.76 45.38 5.05
N GLY A 979 -12.98 45.11 4.01
CA GLY A 979 -11.74 44.33 4.06
C GLY A 979 -11.86 42.92 3.48
N GLY A 980 -10.70 42.33 3.18
CA GLY A 980 -10.55 40.98 2.66
C GLY A 980 -10.51 39.89 3.75
N LEU A 981 -10.09 38.70 3.35
CA LEU A 981 -9.90 37.55 4.21
C LEU A 981 -8.64 37.72 5.08
N ALA A 982 -8.68 37.15 6.29
CA ALA A 982 -7.53 37.22 7.20
C ALA A 982 -6.33 36.39 6.65
N PRO A 983 -5.08 36.86 6.83
CA PRO A 983 -3.91 36.09 6.41
C PRO A 983 -3.89 34.68 7.05
N GLY A 984 -3.64 33.67 6.22
CA GLY A 984 -3.58 32.26 6.65
C GLY A 984 -4.94 31.59 6.85
N ALA A 985 -6.05 32.26 6.56
CA ALA A 985 -7.37 31.62 6.56
C ALA A 985 -7.45 30.53 5.48
N SER A 986 -8.07 29.41 5.83
CA SER A 986 -8.37 28.33 4.88
C SER A 986 -9.62 28.68 4.08
N PHE A 987 -9.56 28.54 2.76
CA PHE A 987 -10.69 28.83 1.89
C PHE A 987 -10.77 27.86 0.70
N VAL A 988 -11.95 27.77 0.08
CA VAL A 988 -12.14 27.09 -1.20
C VAL A 988 -12.96 28.00 -2.08
N ILE A 989 -12.40 28.42 -3.23
CA ILE A 989 -13.15 29.15 -4.25
C ILE A 989 -13.90 28.12 -5.08
N MET A 990 -15.22 28.28 -5.21
CA MET A 990 -16.08 27.36 -5.95
C MET A 990 -17.08 28.09 -6.83
N GLY A 991 -17.30 27.55 -8.02
CA GLY A 991 -18.36 28.01 -8.92
C GLY A 991 -17.96 28.02 -10.38
N ASP A 992 -18.97 28.25 -11.21
CA ASP A 992 -18.81 28.56 -12.63
C ASP A 992 -18.24 29.98 -12.78
N GLN A 993 -16.95 30.07 -13.04
CA GLN A 993 -16.26 31.34 -13.26
C GLN A 993 -16.42 31.85 -14.70
N ASN A 994 -17.03 31.06 -15.60
CA ASN A 994 -17.22 31.41 -17.01
C ASN A 994 -15.95 31.86 -17.74
N ALA A 995 -14.78 31.38 -17.31
CA ALA A 995 -13.51 31.87 -17.81
C ALA A 995 -12.52 30.73 -17.99
N ASP A 996 -12.19 30.44 -19.25
CA ASP A 996 -11.18 29.46 -19.63
C ASP A 996 -9.78 30.11 -19.67
N PRO A 997 -8.71 29.40 -19.24
CA PRO A 997 -7.36 29.97 -19.22
C PRO A 997 -6.72 30.20 -20.60
N PHE A 998 -7.22 29.58 -21.67
CA PHE A 998 -6.56 29.56 -22.98
C PHE A 998 -7.48 29.74 -24.19
N ASP A 999 -8.68 29.19 -24.16
CA ASP A 999 -9.52 28.95 -25.36
C ASP A 999 -10.83 29.74 -25.35
N GLY A 1000 -11.21 30.33 -24.21
CA GLY A 1000 -12.40 31.18 -24.08
C GLY A 1000 -12.16 32.67 -24.34
N ASP A 1001 -13.25 33.43 -24.37
CA ASP A 1001 -13.27 34.85 -24.75
C ASP A 1001 -13.02 35.83 -23.58
N SER A 1002 -12.57 35.35 -22.42
CA SER A 1002 -12.36 36.21 -21.25
C SER A 1002 -11.30 37.29 -21.47
N THR A 1003 -11.66 38.54 -21.18
CA THR A 1003 -10.75 39.68 -21.23
C THR A 1003 -9.54 39.47 -20.32
N ASN A 1004 -8.34 39.70 -20.87
CA ASN A 1004 -7.06 39.60 -20.16
C ASN A 1004 -6.80 38.26 -19.45
N ASN A 1005 -7.37 37.15 -19.93
CA ASN A 1005 -7.25 35.82 -19.31
C ASN A 1005 -7.67 35.83 -17.82
N ALA A 1006 -8.83 36.41 -17.54
CA ALA A 1006 -9.32 36.72 -16.19
C ALA A 1006 -9.05 35.65 -15.13
N ILE A 1007 -9.28 34.37 -15.43
CA ILE A 1007 -9.12 33.26 -14.49
C ILE A 1007 -7.67 33.03 -14.02
N LEU A 1008 -6.68 33.46 -14.80
CA LEU A 1008 -5.27 33.37 -14.42
C LEU A 1008 -4.94 34.21 -13.19
N GLN A 1009 -5.78 35.20 -12.84
CA GLN A 1009 -5.67 35.95 -11.58
C GLN A 1009 -5.83 35.05 -10.34
N LEU A 1010 -6.59 33.96 -10.45
CA LEU A 1010 -6.74 32.95 -9.39
C LEU A 1010 -5.76 31.81 -9.57
N LEU A 1011 -5.62 31.27 -10.78
CA LEU A 1011 -4.77 30.09 -11.02
C LEU A 1011 -3.28 30.36 -10.76
N ASN A 1012 -2.81 31.59 -10.97
CA ASN A 1012 -1.44 32.00 -10.68
C ASN A 1012 -1.27 32.62 -9.30
N ASN A 1013 -2.33 32.73 -8.49
CA ASN A 1013 -2.22 33.29 -7.16
C ASN A 1013 -1.51 32.29 -6.22
N PRO A 1014 -0.40 32.66 -5.55
CA PRO A 1014 0.35 31.74 -4.70
C PRO A 1014 -0.41 31.28 -3.45
N LEU A 1015 -1.53 31.92 -3.11
CA LEU A 1015 -2.41 31.52 -2.02
C LEU A 1015 -3.46 30.50 -2.45
N VAL A 1016 -3.55 30.17 -3.74
CA VAL A 1016 -4.45 29.15 -4.29
C VAL A 1016 -3.65 27.89 -4.60
N ASN A 1017 -4.16 26.74 -4.18
CA ASN A 1017 -3.56 25.45 -4.46
C ASN A 1017 -4.00 24.95 -5.84
N THR A 1018 -3.08 24.96 -6.80
CA THR A 1018 -3.27 24.44 -8.16
C THR A 1018 -2.39 23.22 -8.45
N SER A 1019 -1.87 22.55 -7.41
CA SER A 1019 -0.97 21.40 -7.55
C SER A 1019 -1.61 20.20 -8.23
N VAL A 1020 -2.95 20.08 -8.15
CA VAL A 1020 -3.74 19.06 -8.84
C VAL A 1020 -4.85 19.77 -9.60
N THR A 1021 -4.91 19.57 -10.91
CA THR A 1021 -6.02 20.06 -11.75
C THR A 1021 -7.05 18.95 -11.93
N PRO A 1022 -8.35 19.18 -11.64
CA PRO A 1022 -9.39 18.21 -11.93
C PRO A 1022 -9.33 17.75 -13.40
N ALA A 1023 -9.46 16.45 -13.64
CA ALA A 1023 -9.42 15.90 -14.98
C ALA A 1023 -10.45 14.78 -15.18
N ALA A 1024 -10.86 14.56 -16.43
CA ALA A 1024 -11.65 13.41 -16.83
C ALA A 1024 -11.32 12.93 -18.25
N PRO A 1025 -11.31 11.60 -18.48
CA PRO A 1025 -11.07 11.05 -19.81
C PRO A 1025 -12.22 11.30 -20.80
N GLY A 1026 -13.46 11.49 -20.32
CA GLY A 1026 -14.62 11.76 -21.19
C GLY A 1026 -14.52 13.09 -21.95
N GLY A 1027 -14.00 14.15 -21.32
CA GLY A 1027 -13.78 15.44 -22.00
C GLY A 1027 -12.81 15.32 -23.18
N LEU A 1028 -11.77 14.48 -23.04
CA LEU A 1028 -10.84 14.17 -24.13
C LEU A 1028 -11.47 13.35 -25.25
N GLU A 1029 -12.24 12.32 -24.90
CA GLU A 1029 -12.94 11.49 -25.89
C GLU A 1029 -13.93 12.33 -26.71
N GLN A 1030 -14.70 13.20 -26.04
CA GLN A 1030 -15.70 14.03 -26.68
C GLN A 1030 -15.07 15.11 -27.56
N ALA A 1031 -14.06 15.83 -27.06
CA ALA A 1031 -13.31 16.80 -27.86
C ALA A 1031 -12.72 16.20 -29.15
N PHE A 1032 -12.22 14.96 -29.07
CA PHE A 1032 -11.69 14.24 -30.23
C PHE A 1032 -12.79 13.78 -31.19
N THR A 1033 -13.92 13.33 -30.65
CA THR A 1033 -15.04 12.79 -31.44
C THR A 1033 -15.79 13.89 -32.18
N ASP A 1034 -16.04 15.01 -31.51
CA ASP A 1034 -16.87 16.10 -32.03
C ASP A 1034 -16.05 17.01 -32.97
N GLY A 1035 -14.76 17.18 -32.72
CA GLY A 1035 -13.86 17.95 -33.57
C GLY A 1035 -14.20 19.43 -33.58
N GLY A 1036 -14.32 20.06 -34.76
CA GLY A 1036 -14.70 21.47 -34.86
C GLY A 1036 -13.71 22.42 -34.16
N ASN A 1037 -14.23 23.33 -33.34
CA ASN A 1037 -13.42 24.32 -32.62
C ASN A 1037 -12.47 23.68 -31.60
N ASN A 1038 -12.83 22.53 -31.01
CA ASN A 1038 -11.94 21.74 -30.14
C ASN A 1038 -10.60 21.37 -30.81
N SER A 1039 -10.57 21.22 -32.14
CA SER A 1039 -9.33 20.88 -32.87
C SER A 1039 -8.28 22.00 -32.84
N GLY A 1040 -8.71 23.24 -32.56
CA GLY A 1040 -7.86 24.43 -32.47
C GLY A 1040 -7.48 24.81 -31.03
N HIS A 1041 -8.04 24.15 -30.02
CA HIS A 1041 -7.82 24.49 -28.61
C HIS A 1041 -6.39 24.22 -28.17
N ARG A 1042 -5.89 25.10 -27.30
CA ARG A 1042 -4.54 25.04 -26.71
C ARG A 1042 -4.56 24.35 -25.35
N GLY A 1043 -5.66 24.48 -24.61
CA GLY A 1043 -5.93 23.76 -23.38
C GLY A 1043 -5.93 22.25 -23.61
N LYS A 1044 -5.66 21.48 -22.54
CA LYS A 1044 -5.77 20.02 -22.62
C LYS A 1044 -7.22 19.62 -22.37
N PRO A 1045 -7.90 18.93 -23.30
CA PRO A 1045 -9.32 18.64 -23.16
C PRO A 1045 -9.71 17.76 -21.97
N VAL A 1046 -8.74 17.07 -21.38
CA VAL A 1046 -8.95 16.35 -20.11
C VAL A 1046 -9.32 17.27 -18.95
N PHE A 1047 -9.06 18.57 -19.03
CA PHE A 1047 -9.36 19.55 -17.99
C PHE A 1047 -10.65 20.34 -18.22
N ASP A 1048 -11.31 20.12 -19.36
CA ASP A 1048 -12.52 20.84 -19.71
C ASP A 1048 -13.68 20.40 -18.81
N THR A 1049 -14.53 21.36 -18.44
CA THR A 1049 -15.62 21.14 -17.48
C THR A 1049 -16.98 21.32 -18.11
N ALA A 1050 -17.07 21.90 -19.29
CA ALA A 1050 -18.31 22.09 -20.04
C ALA A 1050 -18.09 21.90 -21.54
N ASP A 1051 -19.17 21.63 -22.27
CA ASP A 1051 -19.22 21.61 -23.74
C ASP A 1051 -20.40 22.45 -24.21
N PHE A 1052 -20.11 23.51 -24.96
CA PHE A 1052 -21.11 24.46 -25.49
C PHE A 1052 -21.43 24.22 -26.98
N GLY A 1053 -21.03 23.08 -27.53
CA GLY A 1053 -21.16 22.68 -28.92
C GLY A 1053 -20.06 23.24 -29.84
N ASP A 1054 -19.81 22.55 -30.95
CA ASP A 1054 -18.60 22.78 -31.78
C ASP A 1054 -18.84 23.47 -33.12
N THR A 1055 -20.07 23.90 -33.39
CA THR A 1055 -20.47 24.47 -34.69
C THR A 1055 -20.73 25.96 -34.64
N GLY A 1056 -20.49 26.65 -35.76
CA GLY A 1056 -20.74 28.08 -35.88
C GLY A 1056 -19.81 28.90 -34.99
N ASN A 1057 -20.40 29.74 -34.13
CA ASN A 1057 -19.68 30.62 -33.20
C ASN A 1057 -19.56 30.02 -31.78
N ASN A 1058 -19.97 28.78 -31.57
CA ASN A 1058 -19.88 28.17 -30.25
C ASN A 1058 -18.43 27.79 -29.93
N PRO A 1059 -17.97 27.93 -28.69
CA PRO A 1059 -16.56 27.77 -28.36
C PRO A 1059 -16.10 26.32 -28.19
N GLY A 1060 -16.96 25.31 -28.31
CA GLY A 1060 -16.61 23.92 -28.01
C GLY A 1060 -16.44 23.65 -26.51
N ASN A 1061 -15.54 22.74 -26.16
CA ASN A 1061 -15.25 22.36 -24.78
C ASN A 1061 -14.36 23.40 -24.10
N LEU A 1062 -14.73 23.80 -22.89
CA LEU A 1062 -13.99 24.78 -22.10
C LEU A 1062 -13.89 24.35 -20.63
N ARG A 1063 -12.85 24.83 -19.94
CA ARG A 1063 -12.73 24.76 -18.49
C ARG A 1063 -13.27 26.05 -17.88
N VAL A 1064 -14.50 26.01 -17.35
CA VAL A 1064 -15.18 27.19 -16.79
C VAL A 1064 -15.62 27.01 -15.33
N ASP A 1065 -15.67 25.77 -14.84
CA ASP A 1065 -16.06 25.42 -13.48
C ASP A 1065 -14.84 25.12 -12.61
N TYR A 1066 -14.81 25.69 -11.41
CA TYR A 1066 -13.62 25.65 -10.57
C TYR A 1066 -13.94 25.23 -9.13
N VAL A 1067 -13.06 24.39 -8.58
CA VAL A 1067 -12.90 24.16 -7.14
C VAL A 1067 -11.43 24.38 -6.83
N LEU A 1068 -11.13 25.46 -6.11
CA LEU A 1068 -9.77 25.94 -5.88
C LEU A 1068 -9.54 26.15 -4.38
N PRO A 1069 -9.05 25.11 -3.68
CA PRO A 1069 -8.63 25.23 -2.28
C PRO A 1069 -7.47 26.21 -2.11
N SER A 1070 -7.34 26.78 -0.91
CA SER A 1070 -6.20 27.61 -0.52
C SER A 1070 -4.90 26.79 -0.42
N ALA A 1071 -3.75 27.44 -0.53
CA ALA A 1071 -2.42 26.80 -0.51
C ALA A 1071 -2.15 25.98 0.76
N ASN A 1072 -2.82 26.30 1.88
CA ASN A 1072 -2.76 25.57 3.14
C ASN A 1072 -3.79 24.42 3.27
N LEU A 1073 -4.57 24.14 2.22
CA LEU A 1073 -5.46 22.98 2.09
C LEU A 1073 -4.90 22.05 0.99
N PRO A 1074 -4.14 21.01 1.34
CA PRO A 1074 -3.64 20.03 0.37
C PRO A 1074 -4.77 19.31 -0.36
N ILE A 1075 -4.62 19.13 -1.68
CA ILE A 1075 -5.56 18.36 -2.52
C ILE A 1075 -5.09 16.90 -2.55
N ALA A 1076 -5.92 16.00 -2.03
CA ALA A 1076 -5.67 14.56 -2.09
C ALA A 1076 -6.06 13.97 -3.46
N TYR A 1077 -7.14 14.48 -4.04
CA TYR A 1077 -7.64 14.06 -5.34
C TYR A 1077 -8.58 15.11 -5.90
N ALA A 1078 -8.65 15.21 -7.23
CA ALA A 1078 -9.58 16.08 -7.91
C ALA A 1078 -9.96 15.47 -9.25
N ALA A 1079 -11.22 15.62 -9.63
CA ALA A 1079 -11.74 15.03 -10.86
C ALA A 1079 -12.99 15.75 -11.35
N ILE A 1080 -13.39 15.39 -12.56
CA ILE A 1080 -14.56 15.90 -13.26
C ILE A 1080 -15.48 14.70 -13.52
N PHE A 1081 -16.78 14.88 -13.33
CA PHE A 1081 -17.76 13.85 -13.65
C PHE A 1081 -18.07 13.89 -15.15
N TRP A 1082 -17.14 13.35 -15.94
CA TRP A 1082 -17.27 13.21 -17.39
C TRP A 1082 -16.86 11.78 -17.79
N PRO A 1083 -17.75 10.80 -17.58
CA PRO A 1083 -17.47 9.41 -17.92
C PRO A 1083 -17.29 9.22 -19.44
N LEU A 1084 -16.52 8.21 -19.83
CA LEU A 1084 -16.37 7.81 -21.23
C LEU A 1084 -17.70 7.29 -21.80
N THR A 1085 -17.89 7.35 -23.12
CA THR A 1085 -19.06 6.84 -23.83
C THR A 1085 -19.33 5.36 -23.57
N THR A 1086 -18.31 4.58 -23.23
CA THR A 1086 -18.40 3.16 -22.87
C THR A 1086 -18.86 2.91 -21.43
N ASP A 1087 -18.83 3.92 -20.57
CA ASP A 1087 -19.22 3.80 -19.17
C ASP A 1087 -20.77 3.87 -19.04
N PRO A 1088 -21.41 2.97 -18.26
CA PRO A 1088 -22.86 3.00 -18.04
C PRO A 1088 -23.42 4.32 -17.49
N LEU A 1089 -22.58 5.17 -16.90
CA LEU A 1089 -22.93 6.49 -16.38
C LEU A 1089 -22.89 7.60 -17.45
N TYR A 1090 -22.42 7.33 -18.67
CA TYR A 1090 -22.44 8.30 -19.79
C TYR A 1090 -23.83 8.89 -20.04
N ARG A 1091 -24.89 8.10 -19.82
CA ARG A 1091 -26.29 8.56 -19.90
C ARG A 1091 -26.66 9.73 -18.98
N LEU A 1092 -25.80 10.11 -18.03
CA LEU A 1092 -26.01 11.25 -17.14
C LEU A 1092 -25.46 12.55 -17.72
N VAL A 1093 -24.45 12.47 -18.59
CA VAL A 1093 -23.85 13.63 -19.26
C VAL A 1093 -24.32 13.76 -20.71
N GLY A 1094 -24.45 12.62 -21.42
CA GLY A 1094 -24.88 12.54 -22.81
C GLY A 1094 -23.92 13.24 -23.78
N ASP A 1095 -24.36 13.33 -25.04
CA ASP A 1095 -23.73 14.15 -26.07
C ASP A 1095 -24.23 15.59 -25.92
N ARG A 1096 -23.32 16.56 -25.84
CA ARG A 1096 -23.62 17.97 -25.54
C ARG A 1096 -23.63 18.87 -26.78
N GLN A 1097 -23.53 18.31 -27.98
CA GLN A 1097 -23.70 19.06 -29.23
C GLN A 1097 -25.10 19.71 -29.37
N ASN A 1098 -26.11 19.23 -28.64
CA ASN A 1098 -27.41 19.88 -28.54
C ASN A 1098 -28.10 19.60 -27.20
N ALA A 1099 -28.93 20.54 -26.75
CA ALA A 1099 -29.61 20.47 -25.45
C ALA A 1099 -30.58 19.29 -25.30
N GLN A 1100 -31.08 18.67 -26.38
CA GLN A 1100 -31.99 17.52 -26.28
C GLN A 1100 -31.27 16.23 -25.88
N THR A 1101 -29.97 16.14 -26.12
CA THR A 1101 -29.14 14.98 -25.78
C THR A 1101 -28.38 15.15 -24.46
N THR A 1102 -28.56 16.28 -23.77
CA THR A 1102 -27.90 16.65 -22.51
C THR A 1102 -28.82 16.41 -21.30
N PRO A 1103 -28.67 15.31 -20.55
CA PRO A 1103 -29.66 14.88 -19.57
C PRO A 1103 -29.59 15.65 -18.25
N ALA A 1104 -28.40 16.11 -17.83
CA ALA A 1104 -28.19 16.88 -16.61
C ALA A 1104 -27.89 18.35 -16.90
N SER A 1105 -26.73 18.63 -17.49
CA SER A 1105 -26.26 19.97 -17.88
C SER A 1105 -25.14 19.83 -18.93
N ASP A 1106 -24.96 20.89 -19.71
CA ASP A 1106 -23.81 21.15 -20.59
C ASP A 1106 -22.50 21.29 -19.79
N HIS A 1107 -22.60 21.55 -18.48
CA HIS A 1107 -21.50 21.47 -17.54
C HIS A 1107 -21.40 20.09 -16.87
N SER A 1108 -20.20 19.78 -16.40
CA SER A 1108 -19.86 18.60 -15.60
C SER A 1108 -19.64 19.01 -14.15
N LEU A 1109 -20.01 18.14 -13.20
CA LEU A 1109 -19.68 18.34 -11.79
C LEU A 1109 -18.15 18.25 -11.60
N VAL A 1110 -17.56 19.24 -10.94
CA VAL A 1110 -16.13 19.31 -10.63
C VAL A 1110 -15.93 19.23 -9.12
N TRP A 1111 -14.94 18.47 -8.67
CA TRP A 1111 -14.63 18.39 -7.23
C TRP A 1111 -13.15 18.29 -6.92
N ALA A 1112 -12.82 18.65 -5.68
CA ALA A 1112 -11.54 18.42 -5.04
C ALA A 1112 -11.75 17.85 -3.63
N ASP A 1113 -11.04 16.78 -3.32
CA ASP A 1113 -10.89 16.22 -1.97
C ASP A 1113 -9.74 16.95 -1.29
N ALA A 1114 -10.07 17.80 -0.32
CA ALA A 1114 -9.07 18.54 0.43
C ALA A 1114 -8.90 17.97 1.84
N ILE A 1115 -7.68 18.07 2.35
CA ILE A 1115 -7.36 17.72 3.73
C ILE A 1115 -7.55 18.97 4.58
N VAL A 1116 -8.56 18.95 5.45
CA VAL A 1116 -8.84 20.06 6.39
C VAL A 1116 -8.23 19.72 7.75
N ARG A 1117 -7.29 20.57 8.20
CA ARG A 1117 -6.45 20.38 9.40
C ARG A 1117 -6.87 21.24 10.58
#